data_AF-A0A662ZBY5-F1
#
_entry.id   AF-A0A662ZBY5-F1
#
_cell.length_a   1.000
_cell.length_b   1.000
_cell.length_c   1.000
_cell.angle_alpha   90.00
_cell.angle_beta   90.00
_cell.angle_gamma   90.00
#
_symmetry.space_group_name_H-M   'P 1'
#
loop_
_entity.id
_entity.type
_entity.pdbx_description
1 polymer ?
#
loop_
_entity_poly.entity_id
_entity_poly.type
_entity_poly.pdbx_seq_one_letter_code
_entity_poly.pdbx_strand_id
1 'polypeptide(L)'
;MNIFNKNMNKLFKFLPVFTGMLLGTAYASDVLPSGAKNIAGDAMIMNRDKTQVIISNSERNVISWEDFSVGSENRVIFDNHQYLNLVHGSKASVIDGYIGFSGTGNSAFYLVNPNGITLGRNSEIHAAKVVLSTSKISEKAVNDFIDSGELNLANKGMGKIRLIGKISTGNLKVDGSQLIIRDIEDITKDNLSSKTEVLTNTDGDNIIIKSSTKRIDIGGRKELDIESTYKIKKEDGLVDHTGQTSLSSKEDFSKLRDDTSGSYFVTNDVELGEINRTLDEGKGFSGSLDGAFNSVSYTLKTDNQEQQNYGLFSKLEGASVSNLKLKDSSVTVDSRALEVYAGALSGRIRDSKIENVEVEGFDIQTEFHNPVKIYTGALTGILEKGFGQSEIRNVYGDFSESSLKRFASHDYYVKGSLAGLNEAKTSLSGYIGPDSSQNISLFGENRAQKNYTEDYSKTDSSYVKRGSGYSNIGFYAPFFVDEDIEIVYSSDNPQSYEYSSFTDNPYFKTQNYVDVAYDYEGEISNPALYTHTYSSKSDGTEFYFVKNSEVSETVPHYVKVTDPTVIVPPADETAYHGGGLNLNNPSKSGLFLDGDVVFHEEEYDRKYYKATLSFMDRLKIPRERISRRLIASLNLKTEPEDRTKKYASRKAEKENAA
;
A
#
# COMPACT_ATOMS: atom_id res chain seq x y z
N MET A 1 -63.72 32.20 -15.66
CA MET A 1 -63.51 31.16 -16.67
C MET A 1 -62.12 30.59 -16.44
N ASN A 2 -62.09 29.36 -15.95
CA ASN A 2 -61.00 28.35 -15.89
C ASN A 2 -59.59 28.79 -15.45
N ILE A 3 -59.02 28.39 -14.30
CA ILE A 3 -58.85 27.08 -13.60
C ILE A 3 -57.34 26.68 -13.63
N PHE A 4 -56.87 26.19 -12.47
CA PHE A 4 -55.63 25.43 -12.17
C PHE A 4 -54.30 26.14 -11.84
N ASN A 5 -54.23 26.55 -10.58
CA ASN A 5 -53.22 26.20 -9.56
C ASN A 5 -52.43 24.89 -9.79
N LYS A 6 -51.09 24.93 -9.69
CA LYS A 6 -50.32 23.92 -8.91
C LYS A 6 -48.86 24.35 -8.65
N ASN A 7 -48.61 24.70 -7.39
CA ASN A 7 -47.30 24.54 -6.74
C ASN A 7 -46.81 23.11 -6.93
N MET A 8 -45.58 22.95 -7.42
CA MET A 8 -44.93 21.65 -7.53
C MET A 8 -43.69 21.62 -6.65
N ASN A 9 -43.87 21.01 -5.47
CA ASN A 9 -42.82 20.49 -4.61
C ASN A 9 -41.88 19.62 -5.45
N LYS A 10 -40.62 20.06 -5.64
CA LYS A 10 -39.56 19.13 -6.02
C LYS A 10 -39.01 18.49 -4.74
N LEU A 11 -39.56 17.31 -4.47
CA LEU A 11 -38.98 16.26 -3.66
C LEU A 11 -37.48 16.11 -4.02
N PHE A 12 -36.58 16.63 -3.19
CA PHE A 12 -35.19 16.18 -3.21
C PHE A 12 -35.18 14.77 -2.60
N LYS A 13 -35.24 13.77 -3.47
CA LYS A 13 -34.90 12.40 -3.08
C LYS A 13 -33.40 12.43 -2.72
N PHE A 14 -33.11 12.30 -1.43
CA PHE A 14 -31.77 11.99 -0.95
C PHE A 14 -31.35 10.68 -1.60
N LEU A 15 -30.43 10.77 -2.56
CA LEU A 15 -29.67 9.63 -3.04
C LEU A 15 -28.57 9.41 -2.00
N PRO A 16 -28.50 8.27 -1.30
CA PRO A 16 -27.34 7.99 -0.47
C PRO A 16 -26.14 7.93 -1.41
N VAL A 17 -25.19 8.84 -1.20
CA VAL A 17 -23.86 8.73 -1.78
C VAL A 17 -23.23 7.52 -1.09
N PHE A 18 -23.36 6.35 -1.72
CA PHE A 18 -22.52 5.20 -1.42
C PHE A 18 -21.12 5.57 -1.88
N THR A 19 -20.31 6.07 -0.95
CA THR A 19 -18.85 6.08 -1.12
C THR A 19 -18.42 4.64 -1.41
N GLY A 20 -17.70 4.45 -2.50
CA GLY A 20 -17.37 3.13 -3.04
C GLY A 20 -16.70 2.23 -2.00
N MET A 21 -17.41 1.17 -1.62
CA MET A 21 -16.84 0.03 -0.92
C MET A 21 -15.65 -0.50 -1.72
N LEU A 22 -14.46 -0.49 -1.12
CA LEU A 22 -13.46 -1.53 -1.37
C LEU A 22 -14.09 -2.84 -0.87
N LEU A 23 -14.88 -3.45 -1.75
CA LEU A 23 -15.51 -4.74 -1.55
C LEU A 23 -14.41 -5.74 -1.13
N GLY A 24 -14.59 -6.36 0.03
CA GLY A 24 -14.06 -7.69 0.29
C GLY A 24 -14.73 -8.62 -0.72
N THR A 25 -14.20 -8.66 -1.93
CA THR A 25 -14.75 -9.45 -3.01
C THR A 25 -14.54 -10.92 -2.66
N ALA A 26 -15.61 -11.58 -2.24
CA ALA A 26 -15.96 -12.80 -2.95
C ALA A 26 -15.99 -12.41 -4.44
N TYR A 27 -14.86 -12.58 -5.14
CA TYR A 27 -14.82 -12.37 -6.58
C TYR A 27 -15.92 -13.23 -7.16
N ALA A 28 -16.64 -12.72 -8.17
CA ALA A 28 -17.65 -13.51 -8.83
C ALA A 28 -17.03 -14.88 -9.17
N SER A 29 -17.70 -15.97 -8.79
CA SER A 29 -17.15 -17.33 -8.93
C SER A 29 -16.72 -17.62 -10.37
N ASP A 30 -17.31 -16.88 -11.30
CA ASP A 30 -17.06 -16.88 -12.72
C ASP A 30 -16.22 -15.66 -13.19
N VAL A 31 -14.98 -15.53 -12.71
CA VAL A 31 -13.98 -14.57 -13.20
C VAL A 31 -12.83 -15.29 -13.90
N LEU A 32 -12.46 -14.83 -15.10
CA LEU A 32 -11.29 -15.28 -15.85
C LEU A 32 -10.41 -14.06 -16.18
N PRO A 33 -9.09 -14.24 -16.43
CA PRO A 33 -8.22 -13.16 -16.86
C PRO A 33 -8.75 -12.47 -18.12
N SER A 34 -8.60 -11.14 -18.17
CA SER A 34 -9.21 -10.30 -19.20
C SER A 34 -8.31 -9.13 -19.64
N GLY A 35 -8.61 -8.56 -20.82
CA GLY A 35 -7.83 -7.46 -21.40
C GLY A 35 -6.46 -7.88 -21.92
N ALA A 36 -6.30 -9.14 -22.35
CA ALA A 36 -5.02 -9.67 -22.79
C ALA A 36 -4.45 -8.95 -24.02
N LYS A 37 -3.15 -8.67 -23.99
CA LYS A 37 -2.37 -8.20 -25.13
C LYS A 37 -1.03 -8.95 -25.18
N ASN A 38 -0.79 -9.65 -26.28
CA ASN A 38 0.51 -10.29 -26.51
C ASN A 38 1.58 -9.24 -26.75
N ILE A 39 2.65 -9.31 -25.96
CA ILE A 39 3.81 -8.43 -26.03
C ILE A 39 4.97 -9.13 -26.73
N ALA A 40 5.22 -10.40 -26.38
CA ALA A 40 6.21 -11.26 -27.01
C ALA A 40 5.73 -12.71 -27.07
N GLY A 41 6.17 -13.43 -28.09
CA GLY A 41 5.65 -14.75 -28.44
C GLY A 41 4.35 -14.68 -29.26
N ASP A 42 3.70 -15.82 -29.43
CA ASP A 42 2.51 -15.99 -30.29
C ASP A 42 1.34 -16.64 -29.55
N ALA A 43 1.19 -16.32 -28.26
CA ALA A 43 0.18 -16.93 -27.40
C ALA A 43 -1.26 -16.73 -27.92
N MET A 44 -2.01 -17.82 -28.06
CA MET A 44 -3.42 -17.84 -28.40
C MET A 44 -4.25 -18.14 -27.15
N ILE A 45 -5.23 -17.30 -26.87
CA ILE A 45 -6.12 -17.41 -25.70
C ILE A 45 -7.49 -17.88 -26.17
N MET A 46 -7.99 -18.99 -25.61
CA MET A 46 -9.27 -19.58 -25.93
C MET A 46 -10.10 -19.74 -24.65
N ASN A 47 -11.27 -19.13 -24.60
CA ASN A 47 -12.22 -19.34 -23.50
C ASN A 47 -13.19 -20.48 -23.85
N ARG A 48 -13.35 -21.43 -22.93
CA ARG A 48 -14.26 -22.57 -23.01
C ARG A 48 -14.98 -22.71 -21.68
N ASP A 49 -16.20 -22.18 -21.60
CA ASP A 49 -16.97 -22.07 -20.36
C ASP A 49 -16.12 -21.46 -19.23
N LYS A 50 -15.92 -22.21 -18.15
CA LYS A 50 -15.13 -21.85 -16.96
C LYS A 50 -13.62 -22.04 -17.13
N THR A 51 -13.14 -22.39 -18.32
CA THR A 51 -11.72 -22.67 -18.57
C THR A 51 -11.16 -21.75 -19.65
N GLN A 52 -10.10 -21.00 -19.33
CA GLN A 52 -9.28 -20.28 -20.29
C GLN A 52 -8.04 -21.12 -20.62
N VAL A 53 -7.85 -21.43 -21.89
CA VAL A 53 -6.71 -22.19 -22.41
C VAL A 53 -5.77 -21.23 -23.14
N ILE A 54 -4.49 -21.27 -22.81
CA ILE A 54 -3.46 -20.41 -23.37
C ILE A 54 -2.35 -21.29 -23.95
N ILE A 55 -2.14 -21.21 -25.26
CA ILE A 55 -1.15 -22.04 -25.98
C ILE A 55 -0.26 -21.15 -26.85
N SER A 56 0.97 -21.57 -27.13
CA SER A 56 1.93 -20.81 -27.92
C SER A 56 2.87 -21.76 -28.67
N ASN A 57 3.42 -21.33 -29.82
CA ASN A 57 4.56 -22.04 -30.42
C ASN A 57 5.90 -21.50 -29.89
N SER A 58 5.87 -20.34 -29.24
CA SER A 58 7.04 -19.70 -28.64
C SER A 58 7.28 -20.25 -27.23
N GLU A 59 8.52 -20.63 -26.94
CA GLU A 59 8.89 -21.15 -25.61
C GLU A 59 8.71 -20.14 -24.47
N ARG A 60 8.80 -18.84 -24.79
CA ARG A 60 8.74 -17.74 -23.83
C ARG A 60 7.76 -16.69 -24.31
N ASN A 61 6.77 -16.40 -23.47
CA ASN A 61 5.64 -15.56 -23.81
C ASN A 61 5.49 -14.44 -22.78
N VAL A 62 5.23 -13.23 -23.26
CA VAL A 62 4.91 -12.07 -22.42
C VAL A 62 3.52 -11.59 -22.80
N ILE A 63 2.61 -11.60 -21.83
CA ILE A 63 1.22 -11.18 -22.01
C ILE A 63 0.93 -10.08 -21.00
N SER A 64 0.40 -8.97 -21.49
CA SER A 64 -0.09 -7.87 -20.67
C SER A 64 -1.59 -8.03 -20.44
N TRP A 65 -2.06 -7.75 -19.22
CA TRP A 65 -3.45 -7.97 -18.80
C TRP A 65 -4.01 -6.74 -18.11
N GLU A 66 -5.27 -6.41 -18.37
CA GLU A 66 -6.01 -5.44 -17.56
C GLU A 66 -6.28 -6.04 -16.18
N ASP A 67 -6.78 -7.28 -16.14
CA ASP A 67 -6.97 -8.05 -14.91
C ASP A 67 -6.51 -9.50 -15.13
N PHE A 68 -5.75 -10.02 -14.17
CA PHE A 68 -5.42 -11.43 -14.08
C PHE A 68 -5.94 -11.96 -12.74
N SER A 69 -7.22 -12.32 -12.72
CA SER A 69 -7.89 -12.98 -11.60
C SER A 69 -8.57 -14.26 -12.08
N VAL A 70 -8.71 -15.24 -11.19
CA VAL A 70 -9.31 -16.55 -11.50
C VAL A 70 -10.28 -16.91 -10.39
N GLY A 71 -11.59 -16.84 -10.68
CA GLY A 71 -12.64 -17.19 -9.74
C GLY A 71 -12.61 -18.65 -9.31
N SER A 72 -13.25 -18.97 -8.18
CA SER A 72 -13.18 -20.29 -7.53
C SER A 72 -13.66 -21.47 -8.38
N GLU A 73 -14.54 -21.23 -9.37
CA GLU A 73 -15.04 -22.28 -10.27
C GLU A 73 -14.27 -22.34 -11.59
N ASN A 74 -13.30 -21.44 -11.78
CA ASN A 74 -12.62 -21.21 -13.04
C ASN A 74 -11.20 -21.77 -13.07
N ARG A 75 -10.71 -22.00 -14.29
CA ARG A 75 -9.43 -22.63 -14.56
C ARG A 75 -8.67 -21.89 -15.66
N VAL A 76 -7.38 -21.70 -15.46
CA VAL A 76 -6.46 -21.25 -16.52
C VAL A 76 -5.47 -22.36 -16.80
N ILE A 77 -5.44 -22.83 -18.04
CA ILE A 77 -4.59 -23.93 -18.48
C ILE A 77 -3.63 -23.44 -19.55
N PHE A 78 -2.34 -23.43 -19.22
CA PHE A 78 -1.25 -23.14 -20.14
C PHE A 78 -0.76 -24.42 -20.84
N ASP A 79 -0.12 -24.31 -21.99
CA ASP A 79 0.73 -25.38 -22.50
C ASP A 79 2.10 -25.41 -21.80
N ASN A 80 2.97 -26.37 -22.13
CA ASN A 80 4.24 -26.59 -21.44
C ASN A 80 5.36 -25.59 -21.85
N HIS A 81 5.11 -24.30 -21.66
CA HIS A 81 6.02 -23.18 -21.93
C HIS A 81 6.13 -22.21 -20.74
N GLN A 82 6.81 -21.08 -20.96
CA GLN A 82 6.99 -20.04 -19.94
C GLN A 82 6.12 -18.83 -20.26
N TYR A 83 5.38 -18.34 -19.25
CA TYR A 83 4.43 -17.25 -19.39
C TYR A 83 4.69 -16.17 -18.34
N LEU A 84 5.10 -14.99 -18.82
CA LEU A 84 5.18 -13.75 -18.05
C LEU A 84 3.90 -12.95 -18.22
N ASN A 85 3.07 -12.94 -17.17
CA ASN A 85 1.82 -12.22 -17.10
C ASN A 85 2.04 -10.90 -16.36
N LEU A 86 1.86 -9.77 -17.06
CA LEU A 86 2.05 -8.43 -16.54
C LEU A 86 0.69 -7.73 -16.38
N VAL A 87 0.27 -7.45 -15.15
CA VAL A 87 -1.00 -6.78 -14.88
C VAL A 87 -0.80 -5.27 -14.80
N HIS A 88 -1.58 -4.54 -15.58
CA HIS A 88 -1.52 -3.07 -15.68
C HIS A 88 -2.79 -2.35 -15.25
N GLY A 89 -3.85 -3.07 -14.89
CA GLY A 89 -5.02 -2.48 -14.25
C GLY A 89 -4.73 -2.00 -12.82
N SER A 90 -5.72 -1.37 -12.20
CA SER A 90 -5.58 -0.74 -10.86
C SER A 90 -5.86 -1.68 -9.67
N LYS A 91 -6.14 -2.97 -9.93
CA LYS A 91 -6.58 -3.92 -8.91
C LYS A 91 -5.57 -5.05 -8.68
N ALA A 92 -5.55 -5.56 -7.45
CA ALA A 92 -4.80 -6.75 -7.08
C ALA A 92 -5.35 -8.00 -7.78
N SER A 93 -4.46 -8.94 -8.10
CA SER A 93 -4.85 -10.24 -8.67
C SER A 93 -5.39 -11.14 -7.58
N VAL A 94 -6.55 -11.75 -7.80
CA VAL A 94 -7.09 -12.75 -6.89
C VAL A 94 -7.35 -14.07 -7.61
N ILE A 95 -6.66 -15.09 -7.12
CA ILE A 95 -6.70 -16.46 -7.64
C ILE A 95 -7.40 -17.29 -6.57
N ASP A 96 -8.66 -17.62 -6.80
CA ASP A 96 -9.45 -18.54 -6.00
C ASP A 96 -9.63 -19.91 -6.69
N GLY A 97 -9.42 -19.95 -8.01
CA GLY A 97 -9.55 -21.15 -8.83
C GLY A 97 -8.22 -21.85 -9.13
N TYR A 98 -8.18 -22.54 -10.27
CA TYR A 98 -7.06 -23.40 -10.65
C TYR A 98 -6.18 -22.75 -11.74
N ILE A 99 -4.86 -22.78 -11.56
CA ILE A 99 -3.89 -22.49 -12.60
C ILE A 99 -3.01 -23.72 -12.81
N GLY A 100 -2.91 -24.20 -14.04
CA GLY A 100 -2.08 -25.35 -14.35
C GLY A 100 -1.57 -25.38 -15.77
N PHE A 101 -0.74 -26.38 -16.04
CA PHE A 101 -0.07 -26.57 -17.32
C PHE A 101 -0.38 -27.96 -17.86
N SER A 102 -0.49 -28.11 -19.19
CA SER A 102 -0.74 -29.40 -19.83
C SER A 102 0.43 -30.39 -19.71
N GLY A 103 1.60 -29.93 -19.23
CA GLY A 103 2.78 -30.71 -18.87
C GLY A 103 3.68 -29.88 -17.97
N THR A 104 4.55 -30.52 -17.18
CA THR A 104 5.30 -29.81 -16.12
C THR A 104 6.77 -29.55 -16.44
N GLY A 105 7.42 -30.34 -17.31
CA GLY A 105 8.88 -30.32 -17.47
C GLY A 105 9.54 -29.00 -17.89
N ASN A 106 8.82 -28.07 -18.51
CA ASN A 106 9.29 -26.72 -18.86
C ASN A 106 8.27 -25.62 -18.47
N SER A 107 7.29 -25.96 -17.64
CA SER A 107 6.22 -25.04 -17.24
C SER A 107 6.73 -23.98 -16.27
N ALA A 108 6.56 -22.71 -16.63
CA ALA A 108 6.89 -21.60 -15.73
C ALA A 108 5.81 -20.53 -15.74
N PHE A 109 5.22 -20.28 -14.58
CA PHE A 109 4.20 -19.27 -14.37
C PHE A 109 4.82 -18.06 -13.65
N TYR A 110 4.85 -16.91 -14.34
CA TYR A 110 5.23 -15.64 -13.75
C TYR A 110 4.02 -14.71 -13.74
N LEU A 111 3.73 -14.09 -12.59
CA LEU A 111 2.71 -13.07 -12.45
C LEU A 111 3.31 -11.85 -11.76
N VAL A 112 3.24 -10.70 -12.45
CA VAL A 112 3.66 -9.40 -11.91
C VAL A 112 2.44 -8.49 -11.82
N ASN A 113 2.02 -8.17 -10.61
CA ASN A 113 0.95 -7.20 -10.35
C ASN A 113 1.34 -6.25 -9.20
N PRO A 114 1.75 -5.01 -9.51
CA PRO A 114 2.08 -3.98 -8.51
C PRO A 114 1.03 -3.75 -7.41
N ASN A 115 -0.25 -4.01 -7.69
CA ASN A 115 -1.34 -3.77 -6.75
C ASN A 115 -1.43 -4.85 -5.65
N GLY A 116 -0.89 -6.05 -5.89
CA GLY A 116 -0.97 -7.18 -4.97
C GLY A 116 -1.38 -8.49 -5.65
N ILE A 117 -1.13 -9.60 -4.97
CA ILE A 117 -1.49 -10.96 -5.42
C ILE A 117 -2.03 -11.76 -4.23
N THR A 118 -3.24 -12.31 -4.36
CA THR A 118 -3.83 -13.20 -3.35
C THR A 118 -4.17 -14.54 -3.98
N LEU A 119 -3.59 -15.61 -3.45
CA LEU A 119 -4.02 -16.99 -3.69
C LEU A 119 -4.97 -17.36 -2.56
N GLY A 120 -6.27 -17.34 -2.82
CA GLY A 120 -7.29 -17.65 -1.83
C GLY A 120 -7.30 -19.13 -1.43
N ARG A 121 -8.07 -19.45 -0.39
CA ARG A 121 -7.96 -20.72 0.33
C ARG A 121 -8.18 -21.97 -0.53
N ASN A 122 -9.01 -21.88 -1.57
CA ASN A 122 -9.34 -23.01 -2.44
C ASN A 122 -8.53 -23.02 -3.74
N SER A 123 -7.59 -22.07 -3.89
CA SER A 123 -6.78 -21.96 -5.10
C SER A 123 -5.70 -23.03 -5.17
N GLU A 124 -5.34 -23.39 -6.39
CA GLU A 124 -4.22 -24.29 -6.68
C GLU A 124 -3.43 -23.76 -7.87
N ILE A 125 -2.11 -23.60 -7.71
CA ILE A 125 -1.18 -23.33 -8.81
C ILE A 125 -0.25 -24.53 -9.01
N HIS A 126 -0.23 -25.08 -10.22
CA HIS A 126 0.59 -26.23 -10.58
C HIS A 126 1.51 -25.88 -11.75
N ALA A 127 2.81 -25.72 -11.48
CA ALA A 127 3.84 -25.46 -12.48
C ALA A 127 5.22 -25.80 -11.94
N ALA A 128 6.17 -26.20 -12.79
CA ALA A 128 7.53 -26.51 -12.35
C ALA A 128 8.26 -25.30 -11.75
N LYS A 129 7.98 -24.09 -12.23
CA LYS A 129 8.44 -22.83 -11.63
C LYS A 129 7.28 -21.85 -11.46
N VAL A 130 7.19 -21.23 -10.28
CA VAL A 130 6.21 -20.19 -9.96
C VAL A 130 6.95 -18.95 -9.47
N VAL A 131 6.69 -17.81 -10.10
CA VAL A 131 7.24 -16.50 -9.69
C VAL A 131 6.11 -15.50 -9.53
N LEU A 132 5.96 -14.95 -8.34
CA LEU A 132 4.95 -13.95 -8.02
C LEU A 132 5.64 -12.67 -7.58
N SER A 133 5.37 -11.54 -8.22
CA SER A 133 5.99 -10.27 -7.87
C SER A 133 5.00 -9.11 -7.91
N THR A 134 5.27 -8.12 -7.09
CA THR A 134 4.58 -6.83 -7.09
C THR A 134 5.55 -5.67 -7.35
N SER A 135 6.77 -5.97 -7.81
CA SER A 135 7.76 -4.95 -8.16
C SER A 135 7.38 -4.20 -9.44
N LYS A 136 7.83 -2.94 -9.53
CA LYS A 136 7.88 -2.21 -10.81
C LYS A 136 8.75 -3.00 -11.79
N ILE A 137 8.19 -3.35 -12.94
CA ILE A 137 8.93 -4.10 -13.96
C ILE A 137 9.73 -3.14 -14.84
N SER A 138 11.01 -3.46 -15.08
CA SER A 138 11.87 -2.69 -15.99
C SER A 138 11.84 -3.29 -17.40
N GLU A 139 12.08 -2.45 -18.41
CA GLU A 139 12.24 -2.91 -19.79
C GLU A 139 13.33 -3.98 -19.91
N LYS A 140 14.45 -3.78 -19.22
CA LYS A 140 15.55 -4.74 -19.17
C LYS A 140 15.10 -6.10 -18.64
N ALA A 141 14.33 -6.14 -17.55
CA ALA A 141 13.88 -7.40 -16.96
C ALA A 141 12.98 -8.21 -17.92
N VAL A 142 12.10 -7.53 -18.66
CA VAL A 142 11.26 -8.17 -19.68
C VAL A 142 12.09 -8.67 -20.86
N ASN A 143 13.05 -7.87 -21.33
CA ASN A 143 13.94 -8.27 -22.43
C ASN A 143 14.84 -9.46 -22.02
N ASP A 144 15.42 -9.44 -20.81
CA ASP A 144 16.19 -10.55 -20.26
C ASP A 144 15.34 -11.84 -20.20
N PHE A 145 14.05 -11.73 -19.82
CA PHE A 145 13.12 -12.86 -19.81
C PHE A 145 12.86 -13.37 -21.23
N ILE A 146 12.62 -12.50 -22.22
CA ILE A 146 12.44 -12.90 -23.63
C ILE A 146 13.68 -13.62 -24.15
N ASP A 147 14.88 -13.17 -23.78
CA ASP A 147 16.14 -13.73 -24.26
C ASP A 147 16.49 -15.05 -23.57
N SER A 148 16.29 -15.15 -22.25
CA SER A 148 16.86 -16.23 -21.42
C SER A 148 15.86 -17.02 -20.59
N GLY A 149 14.63 -16.53 -20.41
CA GLY A 149 13.63 -17.10 -19.49
C GLY A 149 13.86 -16.73 -18.02
N GLU A 150 14.90 -15.98 -17.70
CA GLU A 150 15.12 -15.48 -16.34
C GLU A 150 14.52 -14.10 -16.13
N LEU A 151 13.83 -13.92 -15.01
CA LEU A 151 13.23 -12.66 -14.60
C LEU A 151 14.02 -12.07 -13.43
N ASN A 152 14.83 -11.04 -13.71
CA ASN A 152 15.60 -10.32 -12.70
C ASN A 152 14.79 -9.16 -12.12
N LEU A 153 14.32 -9.32 -10.88
CA LEU A 153 13.49 -8.34 -10.18
C LEU A 153 14.36 -7.37 -9.35
N ALA A 154 13.88 -6.13 -9.21
CA ALA A 154 14.50 -5.14 -8.34
C ALA A 154 14.32 -5.46 -6.84
N ASN A 155 13.42 -6.39 -6.50
CA ASN A 155 13.01 -6.75 -5.15
C ASN A 155 12.48 -5.56 -4.34
N LYS A 156 11.71 -4.69 -5.01
CA LYS A 156 11.02 -3.53 -4.44
C LYS A 156 9.51 -3.74 -4.63
N GLY A 157 8.99 -4.86 -4.12
CA GLY A 157 7.57 -5.19 -4.20
C GLY A 157 6.70 -4.11 -3.57
N MET A 158 5.64 -3.69 -4.27
CA MET A 158 4.72 -2.63 -3.85
C MET A 158 3.46 -3.20 -3.16
N GLY A 159 2.82 -4.19 -3.77
CA GLY A 159 1.61 -4.84 -3.25
C GLY A 159 1.88 -5.96 -2.26
N LYS A 160 0.89 -6.25 -1.40
CA LYS A 160 0.93 -7.43 -0.52
C LYS A 160 0.77 -8.72 -1.33
N ILE A 161 1.47 -9.78 -0.94
CA ILE A 161 1.27 -11.13 -1.47
C ILE A 161 0.75 -12.05 -0.38
N ARG A 162 -0.39 -12.70 -0.63
CA ARG A 162 -1.01 -13.65 0.30
C ARG A 162 -1.09 -15.03 -0.34
N LEU A 163 -0.44 -16.02 0.26
CA LEU A 163 -0.44 -17.41 -0.17
C LEU A 163 -1.28 -18.23 0.82
N ILE A 164 -2.57 -18.35 0.55
CA ILE A 164 -3.56 -19.00 1.43
C ILE A 164 -3.97 -20.37 0.88
N GLY A 165 -3.98 -20.52 -0.44
CA GLY A 165 -4.19 -21.78 -1.14
C GLY A 165 -2.89 -22.56 -1.35
N LYS A 166 -2.94 -23.51 -2.31
CA LYS A 166 -1.87 -24.48 -2.52
C LYS A 166 -1.02 -24.14 -3.73
N ILE A 167 0.27 -24.45 -3.62
CA ILE A 167 1.21 -24.35 -4.74
C ILE A 167 1.96 -25.69 -4.87
N SER A 168 1.92 -26.28 -6.05
CA SER A 168 2.72 -27.44 -6.42
C SER A 168 3.78 -26.99 -7.41
N THR A 169 5.04 -26.92 -6.97
CA THR A 169 6.15 -26.41 -7.78
C THR A 169 7.50 -27.00 -7.39
N GLY A 170 8.47 -26.99 -8.30
CA GLY A 170 9.88 -27.28 -7.99
C GLY A 170 10.66 -26.04 -7.58
N ASN A 171 10.21 -24.84 -7.98
CA ASN A 171 10.87 -23.59 -7.66
C ASN A 171 9.85 -22.45 -7.46
N LEU A 172 9.83 -21.88 -6.27
CA LEU A 172 8.99 -20.74 -5.92
C LEU A 172 9.85 -19.50 -5.66
N LYS A 173 9.56 -18.40 -6.35
CA LYS A 173 10.10 -17.08 -6.02
C LYS A 173 8.97 -16.09 -5.76
N VAL A 174 9.05 -15.35 -4.65
CA VAL A 174 8.03 -14.39 -4.25
C VAL A 174 8.67 -13.07 -3.84
N ASP A 175 8.17 -11.98 -4.41
CA ASP A 175 8.68 -10.61 -4.20
C ASP A 175 7.51 -9.64 -3.97
N GLY A 176 7.24 -9.36 -2.70
CA GLY A 176 6.10 -8.55 -2.24
C GLY A 176 6.53 -7.36 -1.40
N SER A 177 5.60 -6.46 -1.08
CA SER A 177 5.83 -5.53 0.02
C SER A 177 5.79 -6.27 1.34
N GLN A 178 4.62 -6.80 1.68
CA GLN A 178 4.40 -7.75 2.78
C GLN A 178 4.01 -9.10 2.21
N LEU A 179 4.39 -10.16 2.92
CA LEU A 179 4.05 -11.51 2.55
C LEU A 179 3.36 -12.22 3.70
N ILE A 180 2.27 -12.92 3.37
CA ILE A 180 1.55 -13.74 4.33
C ILE A 180 1.39 -15.13 3.72
N ILE A 181 1.89 -16.14 4.43
CA ILE A 181 1.75 -17.54 4.07
C ILE A 181 0.90 -18.20 5.15
N ARG A 182 -0.29 -18.65 4.79
CA ARG A 182 -1.24 -19.26 5.74
C ARG A 182 -0.64 -20.51 6.37
N ASP A 183 -0.08 -21.37 5.53
CA ASP A 183 0.59 -22.61 5.91
C ASP A 183 1.68 -22.89 4.87
N ILE A 184 2.94 -22.87 5.29
CA ILE A 184 4.07 -23.11 4.39
C ILE A 184 4.08 -24.55 3.85
N GLU A 185 3.42 -25.50 4.53
CA GLU A 185 3.35 -26.90 4.11
C GLU A 185 2.36 -27.13 2.96
N ASP A 186 1.48 -26.15 2.65
CA ASP A 186 0.64 -26.15 1.44
C ASP A 186 1.45 -25.83 0.16
N ILE A 187 2.74 -25.54 0.30
CA ILE A 187 3.70 -25.40 -0.79
C ILE A 187 4.45 -26.73 -0.94
N THR A 188 4.14 -27.47 -1.99
CA THR A 188 4.57 -28.85 -2.22
C THR A 188 5.42 -28.99 -3.48
N LYS A 189 6.23 -30.05 -3.53
CA LYS A 189 7.01 -30.41 -4.72
C LYS A 189 6.09 -30.84 -5.86
N ASP A 190 6.37 -30.35 -7.06
CA ASP A 190 5.72 -30.82 -8.29
C ASP A 190 6.23 -32.21 -8.69
N ASN A 191 5.70 -33.25 -8.04
CA ASN A 191 6.01 -34.66 -8.33
C ASN A 191 4.77 -35.40 -8.83
N LEU A 192 4.82 -35.87 -10.09
CA LEU A 192 3.74 -36.61 -10.75
C LEU A 192 3.34 -37.93 -10.04
N SER A 193 4.15 -38.44 -9.12
CA SER A 193 3.94 -39.74 -8.45
C SER A 193 3.32 -39.67 -7.05
N SER A 194 3.40 -38.54 -6.35
CA SER A 194 2.73 -38.32 -5.05
C SER A 194 2.67 -36.83 -4.70
N LYS A 195 1.47 -36.24 -4.70
CA LYS A 195 1.18 -34.81 -4.42
C LYS A 195 1.34 -34.41 -2.94
N THR A 196 2.37 -34.85 -2.23
CA THR A 196 2.37 -34.75 -0.76
C THR A 196 3.70 -34.40 -0.10
N GLU A 197 4.79 -34.20 -0.86
CA GLU A 197 6.06 -33.79 -0.26
C GLU A 197 6.14 -32.26 -0.18
N VAL A 198 6.39 -31.72 1.01
CA VAL A 198 6.58 -30.28 1.23
C VAL A 198 7.83 -29.80 0.48
N LEU A 199 7.74 -28.64 -0.16
CA LEU A 199 8.87 -27.99 -0.80
C LEU A 199 9.72 -27.29 0.27
N THR A 200 11.00 -27.62 0.38
CA THR A 200 11.91 -27.06 1.40
C THR A 200 13.20 -26.53 0.76
N ASN A 201 14.01 -25.80 1.54
CA ASN A 201 15.35 -25.37 1.13
C ASN A 201 16.48 -26.24 1.67
N THR A 202 16.19 -27.48 2.08
CA THR A 202 17.21 -28.41 2.59
C THR A 202 18.18 -28.86 1.49
N ASP A 203 17.67 -29.09 0.28
CA ASP A 203 18.43 -29.65 -0.85
C ASP A 203 18.89 -28.57 -1.87
N GLY A 204 18.55 -27.31 -1.64
CA GLY A 204 18.80 -26.20 -2.57
C GLY A 204 17.98 -24.95 -2.21
N ASP A 205 18.09 -23.89 -3.01
CA ASP A 205 17.28 -22.68 -2.85
C ASP A 205 16.01 -22.77 -3.72
N ASN A 206 15.10 -23.67 -3.32
CA ASN A 206 13.86 -23.95 -4.02
C ASN A 206 12.77 -22.90 -3.75
N ILE A 207 12.80 -22.25 -2.58
CA ILE A 207 11.89 -21.18 -2.17
C ILE A 207 12.72 -19.93 -1.89
N ILE A 208 12.43 -18.84 -2.60
CA ILE A 208 13.05 -17.54 -2.34
C ILE A 208 11.94 -16.54 -2.09
N ILE A 209 11.92 -15.97 -0.88
CA ILE A 209 10.93 -14.98 -0.46
C ILE A 209 11.64 -13.68 -0.11
N LYS A 210 11.17 -12.57 -0.69
CA LYS A 210 11.68 -11.21 -0.43
C LYS A 210 10.53 -10.25 -0.15
N SER A 211 10.69 -9.48 0.92
CA SER A 211 9.77 -8.43 1.37
C SER A 211 10.49 -7.09 1.33
N SER A 212 9.92 -6.10 0.65
CA SER A 212 10.47 -4.74 0.62
C SER A 212 10.26 -3.99 1.94
N THR A 213 9.25 -4.36 2.72
CA THR A 213 8.93 -3.75 4.03
C THR A 213 9.42 -4.58 5.22
N LYS A 214 10.19 -5.65 4.99
CA LYS A 214 10.69 -6.56 6.03
C LYS A 214 9.58 -7.14 6.91
N ARG A 215 8.51 -7.63 6.28
CA ARG A 215 7.40 -8.34 6.95
C ARG A 215 6.98 -9.56 6.14
N ILE A 216 7.25 -10.74 6.71
CA ILE A 216 6.96 -12.05 6.13
C ILE A 216 6.32 -12.91 7.23
N ASP A 217 5.00 -12.96 7.26
CA ASP A 217 4.21 -13.74 8.21
C ASP A 217 4.03 -15.17 7.71
N ILE A 218 4.48 -16.18 8.47
CA ILE A 218 4.43 -17.59 8.04
C ILE A 218 3.79 -18.47 9.11
N GLY A 219 2.68 -19.11 8.76
CA GLY A 219 2.09 -20.20 9.54
C GLY A 219 2.60 -21.58 9.14
N GLY A 220 2.28 -22.58 9.97
CA GLY A 220 2.61 -23.99 9.77
C GLY A 220 2.48 -24.77 11.07
N ARG A 221 2.84 -26.05 11.08
CA ARG A 221 2.86 -26.85 12.33
C ARG A 221 3.88 -26.32 13.34
N LYS A 222 3.61 -26.51 14.63
CA LYS A 222 4.38 -25.96 15.76
C LYS A 222 5.85 -26.40 15.80
N GLU A 223 6.15 -27.60 15.31
CA GLU A 223 7.50 -28.19 15.37
C GLU A 223 8.41 -27.71 14.24
N LEU A 224 7.91 -26.84 13.35
CA LEU A 224 8.63 -26.41 12.18
C LEU A 224 9.60 -25.28 12.51
N ASP A 225 10.88 -25.47 12.18
CA ASP A 225 11.88 -24.41 12.23
C ASP A 225 11.97 -23.73 10.87
N ILE A 226 11.32 -22.56 10.74
CA ILE A 226 11.26 -21.82 9.49
C ILE A 226 12.64 -21.31 9.06
N GLU A 227 13.45 -20.84 10.02
CA GLU A 227 14.75 -20.23 9.73
C GLU A 227 15.71 -21.25 9.14
N SER A 228 15.78 -22.47 9.70
CA SER A 228 16.68 -23.50 9.18
C SER A 228 16.12 -24.23 7.94
N THR A 229 14.81 -24.53 7.91
CA THR A 229 14.20 -25.34 6.84
C THR A 229 14.05 -24.55 5.54
N TYR A 230 13.70 -23.26 5.64
CA TYR A 230 13.41 -22.39 4.49
C TYR A 230 14.45 -21.28 4.31
N LYS A 231 15.43 -21.12 5.21
CA LYS A 231 16.47 -20.07 5.14
C LYS A 231 15.87 -18.65 5.13
N ILE A 232 14.73 -18.44 5.77
CA ILE A 232 14.07 -17.14 5.93
C ILE A 232 14.30 -16.69 7.36
N LYS A 233 15.02 -15.60 7.57
CA LYS A 233 15.44 -15.18 8.91
C LYS A 233 14.65 -13.97 9.42
N LYS A 234 14.78 -13.68 10.71
CA LYS A 234 14.22 -12.46 11.31
C LYS A 234 14.73 -11.17 10.64
N GLU A 235 15.99 -11.13 10.22
CA GLU A 235 16.59 -10.00 9.47
C GLU A 235 15.99 -9.79 8.06
N ASP A 236 15.34 -10.82 7.51
CA ASP A 236 14.55 -10.73 6.29
C ASP A 236 13.12 -10.24 6.54
N GLY A 237 12.69 -10.17 7.80
CA GLY A 237 11.34 -9.78 8.20
C GLY A 237 10.45 -10.93 8.65
N LEU A 238 11.00 -12.10 8.96
CA LEU A 238 10.21 -13.25 9.41
C LEU A 238 9.42 -12.93 10.69
N VAL A 239 8.11 -13.17 10.61
CA VAL A 239 7.20 -13.28 11.75
C VAL A 239 6.64 -14.70 11.75
N ASP A 240 7.04 -15.45 12.77
CA ASP A 240 6.76 -16.88 12.88
C ASP A 240 5.42 -17.10 13.60
N HIS A 241 4.46 -17.67 12.86
CA HIS A 241 3.14 -18.06 13.34
C HIS A 241 2.95 -19.58 13.42
N THR A 242 4.03 -20.36 13.39
CA THR A 242 3.95 -21.81 13.55
C THR A 242 3.24 -22.20 14.85
N GLY A 243 2.32 -23.15 14.76
CA GLY A 243 1.47 -23.59 15.87
C GLY A 243 0.33 -22.65 16.24
N GLN A 244 0.18 -21.49 15.58
CA GLN A 244 -0.98 -20.62 15.73
C GLN A 244 -2.11 -21.05 14.79
N THR A 245 -3.36 -20.76 15.16
CA THR A 245 -4.51 -21.04 14.31
C THR A 245 -4.70 -19.92 13.29
N SER A 246 -4.54 -20.24 12.00
CA SER A 246 -4.74 -19.28 10.91
C SER A 246 -6.23 -18.99 10.67
N LEU A 247 -6.57 -17.70 10.56
CA LEU A 247 -7.91 -17.19 10.32
C LEU A 247 -7.98 -16.50 8.94
N SER A 248 -8.61 -17.16 7.96
CA SER A 248 -8.73 -16.60 6.60
C SER A 248 -10.17 -16.38 6.14
N SER A 249 -11.16 -16.83 6.90
CA SER A 249 -12.58 -16.72 6.54
C SER A 249 -13.47 -16.59 7.77
N LYS A 250 -14.74 -16.21 7.56
CA LYS A 250 -15.76 -16.15 8.62
C LYS A 250 -15.85 -17.44 9.43
N GLU A 251 -15.74 -18.59 8.78
CA GLU A 251 -15.80 -19.90 9.41
C GLU A 251 -14.59 -20.15 10.31
N ASP A 252 -13.39 -19.70 9.93
CA ASP A 252 -12.23 -19.84 10.80
C ASP A 252 -12.39 -19.05 12.10
N PHE A 253 -13.02 -17.87 12.05
CA PHE A 253 -13.24 -17.03 13.23
C PHE A 253 -14.17 -17.67 14.27
N SER A 254 -14.92 -18.72 13.93
CA SER A 254 -15.69 -19.47 14.95
C SER A 254 -14.77 -20.20 15.94
N LYS A 255 -13.53 -20.55 15.54
CA LYS A 255 -12.57 -21.26 16.39
C LYS A 255 -12.16 -20.47 17.63
N LEU A 256 -12.19 -19.14 17.56
CA LEU A 256 -11.96 -18.26 18.71
C LEU A 256 -12.94 -18.53 19.88
N ARG A 257 -14.15 -19.02 19.57
CA ARG A 257 -15.17 -19.39 20.57
C ARG A 257 -14.87 -20.70 21.27
N ASP A 258 -14.18 -21.59 20.56
CA ASP A 258 -13.85 -22.94 21.01
C ASP A 258 -12.63 -22.90 21.95
N ASP A 259 -11.66 -22.03 21.67
CA ASP A 259 -10.49 -21.79 22.52
C ASP A 259 -10.19 -20.29 22.67
N THR A 260 -10.79 -19.66 23.69
CA THR A 260 -10.59 -18.24 23.98
C THR A 260 -9.20 -17.91 24.55
N SER A 261 -8.38 -18.93 24.84
CA SER A 261 -7.00 -18.80 25.32
C SER A 261 -5.94 -19.07 24.24
N GLY A 262 -6.38 -19.48 23.05
CA GLY A 262 -5.51 -19.87 21.95
C GLY A 262 -4.76 -18.70 21.30
N SER A 263 -3.85 -19.04 20.40
CA SER A 263 -3.08 -18.08 19.60
C SER A 263 -3.52 -18.14 18.14
N TYR A 264 -3.82 -16.98 17.58
CA TYR A 264 -4.45 -16.82 16.28
C TYR A 264 -3.72 -15.77 15.45
N PHE A 265 -3.72 -15.96 14.13
CA PHE A 265 -3.30 -14.92 13.21
C PHE A 265 -4.21 -14.83 11.99
N VAL A 266 -4.51 -13.61 11.55
CA VAL A 266 -5.38 -13.33 10.42
C VAL A 266 -4.55 -13.31 9.15
N THR A 267 -4.96 -14.06 8.11
CA THR A 267 -4.13 -14.21 6.90
C THR A 267 -4.63 -13.44 5.69
N ASN A 268 -5.80 -12.81 5.80
CA ASN A 268 -6.42 -12.00 4.76
C ASN A 268 -7.38 -10.99 5.37
N ASP A 269 -7.80 -10.01 4.59
CA ASP A 269 -8.97 -9.20 4.94
C ASP A 269 -10.21 -10.11 5.05
N VAL A 270 -10.97 -10.01 6.14
CA VAL A 270 -12.12 -10.89 6.43
C VAL A 270 -13.39 -10.08 6.73
N GLU A 271 -14.41 -10.30 5.91
CA GLU A 271 -15.77 -9.83 6.18
C GLU A 271 -16.56 -10.93 6.92
N LEU A 272 -16.85 -10.70 8.20
CA LEU A 272 -17.69 -11.59 8.99
C LEU A 272 -19.18 -11.41 8.68
N GLY A 273 -19.56 -10.31 8.02
CA GLY A 273 -20.95 -9.92 7.79
C GLY A 273 -21.70 -9.75 9.11
N GLU A 274 -22.99 -10.10 9.11
CA GLU A 274 -23.77 -10.13 10.35
C GLU A 274 -23.36 -11.32 11.24
N ILE A 275 -23.08 -11.02 12.51
CA ILE A 275 -22.86 -11.97 13.60
C ILE A 275 -23.86 -11.70 14.72
N ASN A 276 -24.41 -12.77 15.30
CA ASN A 276 -25.43 -12.66 16.35
C ASN A 276 -24.89 -12.78 17.78
N ARG A 277 -23.57 -12.88 17.91
CA ARG A 277 -22.86 -13.05 19.19
C ARG A 277 -21.40 -12.66 19.01
N THR A 278 -20.76 -12.24 20.11
CA THR A 278 -19.33 -11.94 20.14
C THR A 278 -18.48 -13.20 19.91
N LEU A 279 -17.21 -13.01 19.55
CA LEU A 279 -16.30 -14.12 19.25
C LEU A 279 -15.83 -14.92 20.48
N ASP A 280 -16.05 -14.40 21.68
CA ASP A 280 -15.79 -15.07 22.95
C ASP A 280 -17.07 -15.58 23.64
N GLU A 281 -18.25 -15.30 23.08
CA GLU A 281 -19.56 -15.64 23.66
C GLU A 281 -19.71 -15.28 25.16
N GLY A 282 -19.13 -14.16 25.60
CA GLY A 282 -19.20 -13.73 27.01
C GLY A 282 -18.14 -14.35 27.94
N LYS A 283 -17.38 -15.35 27.48
CA LYS A 283 -16.38 -16.09 28.28
C LYS A 283 -15.14 -15.26 28.60
N GLY A 284 -14.86 -14.24 27.79
CA GLY A 284 -13.61 -13.48 27.81
C GLY A 284 -12.53 -14.15 26.96
N PHE A 285 -11.92 -13.36 26.08
CA PHE A 285 -10.74 -13.74 25.34
C PHE A 285 -9.49 -13.40 26.15
N SER A 286 -8.59 -14.36 26.33
CA SER A 286 -7.33 -14.22 27.05
C SER A 286 -6.12 -14.65 26.22
N GLY A 287 -6.35 -15.08 24.98
CA GLY A 287 -5.33 -15.53 24.04
C GLY A 287 -4.62 -14.40 23.30
N SER A 288 -4.04 -14.73 22.16
CA SER A 288 -3.41 -13.77 21.24
C SER A 288 -4.07 -13.76 19.87
N LEU A 289 -4.24 -12.56 19.29
CA LEU A 289 -4.71 -12.34 17.93
C LEU A 289 -3.79 -11.34 17.22
N ASP A 290 -2.99 -11.83 16.27
CA ASP A 290 -2.24 -10.97 15.36
C ASP A 290 -3.02 -10.80 14.05
N GLY A 291 -3.37 -9.57 13.68
CA GLY A 291 -4.04 -9.29 12.42
C GLY A 291 -3.13 -9.42 11.20
N ALA A 292 -1.81 -9.49 11.37
CA ALA A 292 -0.81 -9.43 10.29
C ALA A 292 -1.08 -8.29 9.30
N PHE A 293 -1.52 -7.14 9.83
CA PHE A 293 -1.98 -5.97 9.09
C PHE A 293 -3.10 -6.23 8.08
N ASN A 294 -4.02 -7.15 8.41
CA ASN A 294 -5.28 -7.33 7.71
C ASN A 294 -6.43 -6.65 8.46
N SER A 295 -7.52 -6.48 7.73
CA SER A 295 -8.76 -5.90 8.21
C SER A 295 -9.83 -6.95 8.53
N VAL A 296 -10.67 -6.63 9.50
CA VAL A 296 -11.88 -7.37 9.83
C VAL A 296 -13.06 -6.40 9.83
N SER A 297 -14.15 -6.77 9.17
CA SER A 297 -15.42 -6.06 9.21
C SER A 297 -16.54 -6.97 9.72
N TYR A 298 -17.49 -6.40 10.46
CA TYR A 298 -18.61 -7.16 11.02
C TYR A 298 -19.77 -6.24 11.39
N THR A 299 -20.98 -6.81 11.45
CA THR A 299 -22.15 -6.20 12.09
C THR A 299 -22.61 -7.09 13.22
N LEU A 300 -22.55 -6.62 14.46
CA LEU A 300 -23.07 -7.34 15.63
C LEU A 300 -24.50 -6.93 15.90
N LYS A 301 -25.41 -7.91 15.84
CA LYS A 301 -26.80 -7.77 16.26
C LYS A 301 -27.19 -8.95 17.16
N THR A 302 -27.32 -8.71 18.44
CA THR A 302 -27.65 -9.75 19.44
C THR A 302 -29.11 -9.64 19.85
N ASP A 303 -29.75 -10.79 20.07
CA ASP A 303 -31.10 -10.86 20.66
C ASP A 303 -31.05 -10.95 22.20
N ASN A 304 -29.85 -10.91 22.79
CA ASN A 304 -29.65 -11.00 24.23
C ASN A 304 -29.84 -9.65 24.92
N GLN A 305 -31.07 -9.40 25.37
CA GLN A 305 -31.45 -8.15 26.04
C GLN A 305 -30.79 -7.94 27.42
N GLU A 306 -30.05 -8.92 27.94
CA GLU A 306 -29.25 -8.80 29.17
C GLU A 306 -27.76 -8.56 28.88
N GLN A 307 -27.36 -8.53 27.60
CA GLN A 307 -25.98 -8.30 27.21
C GLN A 307 -25.54 -6.88 27.56
N GLN A 308 -24.41 -6.78 28.25
CA GLN A 308 -23.81 -5.50 28.65
C GLN A 308 -22.61 -5.10 27.80
N ASN A 309 -21.94 -6.07 27.16
CA ASN A 309 -20.65 -5.84 26.51
C ASN A 309 -20.77 -6.17 25.02
N TYR A 310 -20.46 -5.19 24.18
CA TYR A 310 -20.63 -5.27 22.74
C TYR A 310 -19.33 -4.91 22.02
N GLY A 311 -19.02 -5.68 20.98
CA GLY A 311 -17.85 -5.52 20.12
C GLY A 311 -17.54 -6.82 19.41
N LEU A 312 -16.42 -6.88 18.69
CA LEU A 312 -15.93 -8.14 18.14
C LEU A 312 -15.78 -9.19 19.25
N PHE A 313 -15.24 -8.76 20.39
CA PHE A 313 -15.22 -9.50 21.64
C PHE A 313 -16.17 -8.86 22.67
N SER A 314 -16.70 -9.66 23.59
CA SER A 314 -17.40 -9.11 24.74
C SER A 314 -16.37 -8.57 25.75
N LYS A 315 -15.30 -9.32 26.01
CA LYS A 315 -14.24 -8.96 26.94
C LYS A 315 -12.88 -9.43 26.44
N LEU A 316 -11.86 -8.60 26.66
CA LEU A 316 -10.45 -8.98 26.61
C LEU A 316 -9.90 -9.00 28.03
N GLU A 317 -9.37 -10.13 28.48
CA GLU A 317 -8.86 -10.34 29.84
C GLU A 317 -7.49 -11.00 29.79
N GLY A 318 -6.41 -10.23 30.00
CA GLY A 318 -5.06 -10.77 29.84
C GLY A 318 -4.67 -11.07 28.39
N ALA A 319 -5.42 -10.56 27.41
CA ALA A 319 -5.23 -10.86 26.00
C ALA A 319 -4.15 -10.00 25.34
N SER A 320 -3.71 -10.44 24.16
CA SER A 320 -2.88 -9.65 23.25
C SER A 320 -3.56 -9.52 21.89
N VAL A 321 -3.79 -8.30 21.42
CA VAL A 321 -4.31 -8.04 20.06
C VAL A 321 -3.36 -7.09 19.35
N SER A 322 -2.85 -7.49 18.19
CA SER A 322 -1.88 -6.69 17.44
C SER A 322 -2.18 -6.60 15.95
N ASN A 323 -1.70 -5.53 15.29
CA ASN A 323 -1.66 -5.37 13.82
C ASN A 323 -3.02 -5.63 13.13
N LEU A 324 -4.12 -5.17 13.71
CA LEU A 324 -5.48 -5.45 13.25
C LEU A 324 -6.20 -4.16 12.90
N LYS A 325 -6.80 -4.10 11.72
CA LYS A 325 -7.74 -3.04 11.36
C LYS A 325 -9.18 -3.53 11.53
N LEU A 326 -10.00 -2.78 12.23
CA LEU A 326 -11.45 -2.98 12.30
C LEU A 326 -12.09 -1.94 11.39
N LYS A 327 -12.55 -2.38 10.23
CA LYS A 327 -13.09 -1.51 9.19
C LYS A 327 -14.61 -1.64 9.12
N ASP A 328 -15.31 -0.52 9.07
CA ASP A 328 -16.77 -0.47 8.90
C ASP A 328 -17.52 -1.40 9.86
N SER A 329 -17.01 -1.50 11.09
CA SER A 329 -17.60 -2.36 12.12
C SER A 329 -18.85 -1.69 12.70
N SER A 330 -19.93 -2.47 12.87
CA SER A 330 -21.20 -1.95 13.39
C SER A 330 -21.69 -2.76 14.59
N VAL A 331 -22.26 -2.08 15.58
CA VAL A 331 -22.89 -2.67 16.75
C VAL A 331 -24.30 -2.12 16.92
N THR A 332 -25.26 -3.03 17.02
CA THR A 332 -26.63 -2.73 17.43
C THR A 332 -26.83 -3.13 18.89
N VAL A 333 -27.03 -2.14 19.75
CA VAL A 333 -27.32 -2.34 21.16
C VAL A 333 -28.83 -2.57 21.34
N ASP A 334 -29.21 -3.75 21.80
CA ASP A 334 -30.54 -4.07 22.34
C ASP A 334 -30.34 -4.63 23.76
N SER A 335 -30.42 -3.77 24.77
CA SER A 335 -30.15 -4.15 26.15
C SER A 335 -31.05 -3.41 27.13
N ARG A 336 -31.51 -4.13 28.16
CA ARG A 336 -32.21 -3.59 29.33
C ARG A 336 -31.26 -3.25 30.48
N ALA A 337 -29.95 -3.48 30.32
CA ALA A 337 -28.98 -3.16 31.34
C ALA A 337 -28.91 -1.65 31.61
N LEU A 338 -28.62 -1.29 32.87
CA LEU A 338 -28.45 0.11 33.27
C LEU A 338 -27.22 0.75 32.60
N GLU A 339 -26.14 -0.02 32.47
CA GLU A 339 -24.93 0.41 31.81
C GLU A 339 -24.54 -0.60 30.73
N VAL A 340 -24.31 -0.08 29.53
CA VAL A 340 -23.81 -0.82 28.37
C VAL A 340 -22.44 -0.31 27.98
N TYR A 341 -21.58 -1.22 27.55
CA TYR A 341 -20.20 -0.98 27.16
C TYR A 341 -20.01 -1.48 25.73
N ALA A 342 -19.70 -0.58 24.81
CA ALA A 342 -19.63 -0.90 23.39
C ALA A 342 -18.41 -0.28 22.71
N GLY A 343 -17.64 -1.09 21.99
CA GLY A 343 -16.59 -0.63 21.07
C GLY A 343 -16.40 -1.58 19.92
N ALA A 344 -15.64 -1.19 18.89
CA ALA A 344 -15.42 -2.06 17.73
C ALA A 344 -14.61 -3.31 18.10
N LEU A 345 -13.56 -3.17 18.93
CA LEU A 345 -12.76 -4.33 19.32
C LEU A 345 -13.44 -5.12 20.44
N SER A 346 -13.87 -4.43 21.51
CA SER A 346 -14.44 -5.10 22.66
C SER A 346 -15.41 -4.23 23.45
N GLY A 347 -16.33 -4.86 24.19
CA GLY A 347 -17.09 -4.15 25.21
C GLY A 347 -16.21 -3.77 26.40
N ARG A 348 -15.38 -4.71 26.88
CA ARG A 348 -14.45 -4.48 28.02
C ARG A 348 -13.03 -4.91 27.69
N ILE A 349 -12.07 -4.19 28.24
CA ILE A 349 -10.64 -4.58 28.21
C ILE A 349 -10.10 -4.49 29.63
N ARG A 350 -9.42 -5.56 30.08
CA ARG A 350 -8.74 -5.65 31.37
C ARG A 350 -7.39 -6.34 31.21
N ASP A 351 -6.35 -5.79 31.83
CA ASP A 351 -4.99 -6.35 31.91
C ASP A 351 -4.43 -6.86 30.56
N SER A 352 -4.78 -6.19 29.44
CA SER A 352 -4.50 -6.66 28.08
C SER A 352 -3.51 -5.75 27.34
N LYS A 353 -2.88 -6.30 26.29
CA LYS A 353 -1.97 -5.59 25.39
C LYS A 353 -2.61 -5.38 24.04
N ILE A 354 -2.72 -4.12 23.62
CA ILE A 354 -3.30 -3.72 22.32
C ILE A 354 -2.25 -2.92 21.56
N GLU A 355 -1.90 -3.36 20.36
CA GLU A 355 -0.81 -2.77 19.59
C GLU A 355 -1.13 -2.63 18.10
N ASN A 356 -0.87 -1.47 17.50
CA ASN A 356 -1.06 -1.25 16.05
C ASN A 356 -2.48 -1.63 15.60
N VAL A 357 -3.48 -1.22 16.38
CA VAL A 357 -4.89 -1.48 16.09
C VAL A 357 -5.55 -0.21 15.59
N GLU A 358 -6.25 -0.31 14.47
CA GLU A 358 -6.99 0.82 13.89
C GLU A 358 -8.47 0.50 13.82
N VAL A 359 -9.31 1.43 14.25
CA VAL A 359 -10.76 1.36 14.06
C VAL A 359 -11.16 2.46 13.08
N GLU A 360 -11.71 2.07 11.94
CA GLU A 360 -12.12 2.96 10.85
C GLU A 360 -13.65 2.88 10.70
N GLY A 361 -14.32 4.00 11.01
CA GLY A 361 -15.76 4.14 10.78
C GLY A 361 -16.67 3.30 11.69
N PHE A 362 -16.38 3.19 12.99
CA PHE A 362 -17.22 2.42 13.92
C PHE A 362 -18.65 2.99 14.01
N ASP A 363 -19.63 2.18 13.64
CA ASP A 363 -21.05 2.53 13.72
C ASP A 363 -21.69 1.92 14.97
N ILE A 364 -22.29 2.75 15.82
CA ILE A 364 -23.07 2.30 16.97
C ILE A 364 -24.50 2.83 16.86
N GLN A 365 -25.43 1.91 17.04
CA GLN A 365 -26.87 2.19 17.05
C GLN A 365 -27.57 1.46 18.17
N THR A 366 -28.76 1.93 18.52
CA THR A 366 -29.60 1.38 19.58
C THR A 366 -30.94 0.98 19.01
N GLU A 367 -31.36 -0.27 19.25
CA GLU A 367 -32.74 -0.69 19.02
C GLU A 367 -33.55 -0.53 20.32
N PHE A 368 -34.87 -0.58 20.19
CA PHE A 368 -35.88 -0.37 21.24
C PHE A 368 -35.43 -0.76 22.66
N HIS A 369 -35.84 0.03 23.66
CA HIS A 369 -35.39 0.10 25.06
C HIS A 369 -34.19 1.05 25.23
N ASN A 370 -34.42 2.25 25.79
CA ASN A 370 -33.35 3.19 26.12
C ASN A 370 -32.48 2.60 27.25
N PRO A 371 -31.25 2.10 27.01
CA PRO A 371 -30.33 1.88 28.10
C PRO A 371 -30.08 3.22 28.81
N VAL A 372 -29.90 3.18 30.12
CA VAL A 372 -29.78 4.41 30.93
C VAL A 372 -28.50 5.16 30.56
N LYS A 373 -27.40 4.43 30.31
CA LYS A 373 -26.14 4.97 29.78
C LYS A 373 -25.43 3.96 28.88
N ILE A 374 -24.86 4.45 27.79
CA ILE A 374 -23.96 3.70 26.92
C ILE A 374 -22.58 4.33 26.98
N TYR A 375 -21.62 3.62 27.56
CA TYR A 375 -20.21 3.98 27.45
C TYR A 375 -19.68 3.38 26.15
N THR A 376 -19.27 4.26 25.23
CA THR A 376 -18.77 3.84 23.93
C THR A 376 -17.43 4.46 23.61
N GLY A 377 -16.49 3.63 23.18
CA GLY A 377 -15.25 4.07 22.56
C GLY A 377 -15.09 3.43 21.19
N ALA A 378 -14.39 4.07 20.27
CA ALA A 378 -14.16 3.46 18.96
C ALA A 378 -13.44 2.10 19.14
N LEU A 379 -12.46 2.01 20.04
CA LEU A 379 -11.84 0.73 20.41
C LEU A 379 -12.70 -0.07 21.39
N THR A 380 -13.03 0.49 22.56
CA THR A 380 -13.66 -0.27 23.66
C THR A 380 -14.73 0.53 24.43
N GLY A 381 -15.72 -0.16 25.00
CA GLY A 381 -16.67 0.47 25.91
C GLY A 381 -16.04 0.91 27.23
N ILE A 382 -15.25 0.04 27.85
CA ILE A 382 -14.54 0.31 29.12
C ILE A 382 -13.13 -0.28 29.14
N LEU A 383 -12.21 0.49 29.74
CA LEU A 383 -10.95 0.02 30.30
C LEU A 383 -11.16 -0.26 31.78
N GLU A 384 -11.32 -1.53 32.13
CA GLU A 384 -11.73 -2.00 33.45
C GLU A 384 -10.52 -2.15 34.39
N LYS A 385 -10.69 -1.77 35.65
CA LYS A 385 -9.67 -1.95 36.67
C LYS A 385 -9.35 -3.43 36.86
N GLY A 386 -8.09 -3.80 36.63
CA GLY A 386 -7.55 -5.12 36.89
C GLY A 386 -6.54 -5.16 38.02
N PHE A 387 -5.88 -6.31 38.16
CA PHE A 387 -4.73 -6.47 39.05
C PHE A 387 -3.43 -5.98 38.41
N GLY A 388 -3.41 -5.93 37.07
CA GLY A 388 -2.31 -5.43 36.27
C GLY A 388 -2.58 -4.03 35.70
N GLN A 389 -1.92 -3.76 34.57
CA GLN A 389 -2.03 -2.52 33.81
C GLN A 389 -2.23 -2.89 32.34
N SER A 390 -3.26 -2.35 31.69
CA SER A 390 -3.41 -2.51 30.25
C SER A 390 -2.36 -1.68 29.51
N GLU A 391 -1.79 -2.23 28.45
CA GLU A 391 -0.79 -1.58 27.60
C GLU A 391 -1.43 -1.32 26.23
N ILE A 392 -1.58 -0.04 25.87
CA ILE A 392 -2.16 0.38 24.60
C ILE A 392 -1.10 1.17 23.85
N ARG A 393 -0.67 0.65 22.71
CA ARG A 393 0.35 1.25 21.87
C ARG A 393 -0.19 1.44 20.46
N ASN A 394 0.01 2.61 19.87
CA ASN A 394 -0.24 2.80 18.44
C ASN A 394 -1.69 2.43 18.05
N VAL A 395 -2.66 2.98 18.78
CA VAL A 395 -4.08 2.72 18.57
C VAL A 395 -4.81 3.96 18.07
N TYR A 396 -5.43 3.81 16.91
CA TYR A 396 -6.30 4.80 16.31
C TYR A 396 -7.74 4.32 16.34
N GLY A 397 -8.68 5.23 16.55
CA GLY A 397 -10.08 4.88 16.51
C GLY A 397 -10.98 6.04 16.10
N ASP A 398 -11.85 5.75 15.15
CA ASP A 398 -12.79 6.70 14.57
C ASP A 398 -14.22 6.16 14.53
N PHE A 399 -15.19 7.06 14.63
CA PHE A 399 -16.61 6.75 14.53
C PHE A 399 -17.17 7.11 13.15
N SER A 400 -18.16 6.34 12.69
CA SER A 400 -18.92 6.67 11.49
C SER A 400 -19.60 8.06 11.61
N GLU A 401 -19.84 8.73 10.47
CA GLU A 401 -20.63 9.96 10.47
C GLU A 401 -22.03 9.78 11.09
N SER A 402 -22.60 8.58 10.95
CA SER A 402 -23.91 8.23 11.50
C SER A 402 -23.88 8.19 13.02
N SER A 403 -22.85 7.57 13.61
CA SER A 403 -22.60 7.61 15.07
C SER A 403 -22.45 9.04 15.56
N LEU A 404 -21.64 9.86 14.89
CA LEU A 404 -21.45 11.26 15.24
C LEU A 404 -22.75 12.06 15.27
N LYS A 405 -23.61 11.87 14.26
CA LYS A 405 -24.95 12.51 14.21
C LYS A 405 -25.81 12.03 15.39
N ARG A 406 -25.78 10.74 15.75
CA ARG A 406 -26.53 10.20 16.90
C ARG A 406 -26.02 10.74 18.23
N PHE A 407 -24.71 10.93 18.38
CA PHE A 407 -24.10 11.51 19.59
C PHE A 407 -24.52 12.96 19.82
N ALA A 408 -24.80 13.71 18.75
CA ALA A 408 -25.31 15.06 18.84
C ALA A 408 -26.80 15.12 19.23
N SER A 409 -27.58 14.07 18.93
CA SER A 409 -29.02 14.02 19.18
C SER A 409 -29.43 13.27 20.44
N HIS A 410 -28.51 12.56 21.10
CA HIS A 410 -28.79 11.72 22.27
C HIS A 410 -27.74 11.90 23.36
N ASP A 411 -28.19 12.20 24.57
CA ASP A 411 -27.34 12.50 25.73
C ASP A 411 -26.90 11.27 26.54
N TYR A 412 -27.50 10.10 26.30
CA TYR A 412 -27.16 8.86 26.99
C TYR A 412 -25.82 8.23 26.55
N TYR A 413 -25.16 8.77 25.52
CA TYR A 413 -23.83 8.32 25.10
C TYR A 413 -22.70 9.03 25.85
N VAL A 414 -21.91 8.24 26.59
CA VAL A 414 -20.61 8.62 27.13
C VAL A 414 -19.54 8.13 26.16
N LYS A 415 -19.04 9.03 25.31
CA LYS A 415 -18.20 8.71 24.15
C LYS A 415 -16.75 9.16 24.31
N GLY A 416 -15.80 8.28 23.99
CA GLY A 416 -14.39 8.63 23.83
C GLY A 416 -13.82 8.05 22.54
N SER A 417 -12.72 8.60 22.02
CA SER A 417 -12.11 8.06 20.80
C SER A 417 -11.43 6.71 21.03
N LEU A 418 -10.96 6.46 22.26
CA LEU A 418 -10.40 5.17 22.66
C LEU A 418 -11.41 4.37 23.48
N ALA A 419 -11.87 4.94 24.59
CA ALA A 419 -12.82 4.26 25.48
C ALA A 419 -13.96 5.16 25.96
N GLY A 420 -15.15 4.58 26.14
CA GLY A 420 -16.26 5.27 26.78
C GLY A 420 -15.98 5.60 28.24
N LEU A 421 -15.48 4.61 28.99
CA LEU A 421 -15.09 4.73 30.39
C LEU A 421 -13.68 4.21 30.63
N ASN A 422 -12.87 4.95 31.38
CA ASN A 422 -11.60 4.46 31.91
C ASN A 422 -11.62 4.39 33.44
N GLU A 423 -11.54 3.18 33.98
CA GLU A 423 -11.36 2.92 35.43
C GLU A 423 -9.99 2.30 35.74
N ALA A 424 -9.27 1.88 34.69
CA ALA A 424 -8.00 1.19 34.80
C ALA A 424 -6.80 2.15 34.92
N LYS A 425 -5.74 1.64 35.52
CA LYS A 425 -4.38 2.12 35.25
C LYS A 425 -3.99 1.63 33.86
N THR A 426 -3.64 2.55 32.96
CA THR A 426 -3.40 2.24 31.54
C THR A 426 -2.11 2.88 31.07
N SER A 427 -1.23 2.11 30.42
CA SER A 427 -0.06 2.63 29.73
C SER A 427 -0.45 3.01 28.30
N LEU A 428 -0.22 4.26 27.90
CA LEU A 428 -0.47 4.75 26.56
C LEU A 428 0.86 5.15 25.93
N SER A 429 1.18 4.62 24.74
CA SER A 429 2.44 4.93 24.07
C SER A 429 2.30 5.01 22.56
N GLY A 430 3.14 5.81 21.93
CA GLY A 430 3.09 6.03 20.48
C GLY A 430 1.88 6.86 20.06
N TYR A 431 1.34 6.60 18.87
CA TYR A 431 0.18 7.35 18.38
C TYR A 431 -1.11 6.84 19.02
N ILE A 432 -1.80 7.69 19.77
CA ILE A 432 -3.07 7.39 20.43
C ILE A 432 -4.03 8.56 20.19
N GLY A 433 -5.13 8.33 19.46
CA GLY A 433 -6.15 9.37 19.31
C GLY A 433 -7.01 9.25 18.06
N PRO A 434 -8.08 10.04 17.97
CA PRO A 434 -8.95 10.10 16.80
C PRO A 434 -8.29 10.91 15.68
N ASP A 435 -8.97 10.96 14.54
CA ASP A 435 -8.76 12.01 13.57
C ASP A 435 -9.02 13.39 14.24
N SER A 436 -8.14 14.36 13.99
CA SER A 436 -8.22 15.73 14.56
C SER A 436 -9.54 16.46 14.28
N SER A 437 -10.35 15.98 13.33
CA SER A 437 -11.66 16.54 12.97
C SER A 437 -12.80 16.24 13.96
N GLN A 438 -12.71 15.19 14.78
CA GLN A 438 -13.90 14.70 15.52
C GLN A 438 -14.20 15.39 16.87
N ASN A 439 -13.32 16.23 17.43
CA ASN A 439 -13.53 16.90 18.75
C ASN A 439 -14.00 15.96 19.89
N ILE A 440 -13.69 14.66 19.84
CA ILE A 440 -14.00 13.69 20.88
C ILE A 440 -12.76 13.49 21.76
N SER A 441 -12.93 13.56 23.09
CA SER A 441 -11.87 13.28 24.05
C SER A 441 -11.44 11.82 24.00
N LEU A 442 -10.20 11.52 24.43
CA LEU A 442 -9.70 10.14 24.45
C LEU A 442 -10.62 9.18 25.22
N PHE A 443 -11.12 9.67 26.36
CA PHE A 443 -12.08 8.99 27.21
C PHE A 443 -13.36 9.80 27.31
N GLY A 444 -14.51 9.14 27.25
CA GLY A 444 -15.79 9.80 27.54
C GLY A 444 -15.91 10.17 29.01
N GLU A 445 -15.53 9.25 29.89
CA GLU A 445 -15.36 9.49 31.32
C GLU A 445 -14.07 8.82 31.80
N ASN A 446 -13.29 9.52 32.64
CA ASN A 446 -12.06 8.99 33.21
C ASN A 446 -12.14 9.01 34.74
N ARG A 447 -12.28 7.82 35.34
CA ARG A 447 -12.33 7.60 36.79
C ARG A 447 -11.01 7.05 37.34
N ALA A 448 -10.01 6.81 36.49
CA ALA A 448 -8.70 6.37 36.94
C ALA A 448 -8.00 7.52 37.72
N GLN A 449 -7.61 7.25 38.97
CA GLN A 449 -6.81 8.20 39.75
C GLN A 449 -5.41 8.35 39.10
N LYS A 450 -5.19 9.47 38.39
CA LYS A 450 -3.92 9.97 37.82
C LYS A 450 -2.82 8.89 37.67
N ASN A 451 -2.96 7.99 36.70
CA ASN A 451 -1.90 7.03 36.35
C ASN A 451 -2.07 6.56 34.89
N TYR A 452 -2.06 7.50 33.94
CA TYR A 452 -1.69 7.19 32.58
C TYR A 452 -0.49 8.07 32.24
N THR A 453 0.58 7.43 31.77
CA THR A 453 1.75 8.14 31.23
C THR A 453 1.44 8.37 29.77
N GLU A 454 1.22 9.62 29.37
CA GLU A 454 1.13 9.98 27.96
C GLU A 454 2.53 10.23 27.45
N ASP A 455 3.10 9.25 26.76
CA ASP A 455 4.33 9.48 25.99
C ASP A 455 3.97 9.61 24.51
N TYR A 456 3.44 10.79 24.15
CA TYR A 456 3.22 11.19 22.76
C TYR A 456 4.54 11.63 22.10
N SER A 457 5.61 10.84 22.24
CA SER A 457 6.81 11.10 21.47
C SER A 457 6.55 10.64 20.03
N LYS A 458 6.25 11.60 19.15
CA LYS A 458 6.13 11.41 17.71
C LYS A 458 7.47 10.92 17.13
N THR A 459 7.69 9.61 17.09
CA THR A 459 8.88 9.00 16.46
C THR A 459 8.66 7.60 15.87
N ASP A 460 7.44 7.07 15.84
CA ASP A 460 7.22 5.80 15.14
C ASP A 460 7.18 6.04 13.63
N SER A 461 8.28 5.74 12.94
CA SER A 461 8.41 5.86 11.49
C SER A 461 7.44 4.97 10.71
N SER A 462 6.74 4.06 11.40
CA SER A 462 5.66 3.27 10.82
C SER A 462 4.33 4.03 10.71
N TYR A 463 4.21 5.25 11.24
CA TYR A 463 2.98 6.06 11.13
C TYR A 463 3.14 7.24 10.19
N VAL A 464 2.26 7.32 9.20
CA VAL A 464 2.19 8.41 8.23
C VAL A 464 0.91 9.19 8.46
N LYS A 465 1.00 10.53 8.37
CA LYS A 465 -0.19 11.39 8.41
C LYS A 465 -1.06 11.06 7.21
N ARG A 466 -2.33 10.74 7.44
CA ARG A 466 -3.31 10.46 6.39
C ARG A 466 -4.58 11.24 6.66
N GLY A 467 -4.99 12.07 5.70
CA GLY A 467 -6.06 13.04 5.90
C GLY A 467 -5.81 13.92 7.15
N SER A 468 -6.73 13.87 8.10
CA SER A 468 -6.65 14.61 9.37
C SER A 468 -6.18 13.76 10.56
N GLY A 469 -5.82 12.49 10.34
CA GLY A 469 -5.26 11.56 11.33
C GLY A 469 -3.87 11.01 10.96
N TYR A 470 -3.49 9.90 11.59
CA TYR A 470 -2.30 9.11 11.26
C TYR A 470 -2.68 7.64 11.19
N SER A 471 -1.99 6.89 10.34
CA SER A 471 -2.23 5.48 10.16
C SER A 471 -0.92 4.72 9.96
N ASN A 472 -0.91 3.46 10.39
CA ASN A 472 0.22 2.57 10.28
C ASN A 472 0.42 2.17 8.81
N ILE A 473 1.62 2.39 8.28
CA ILE A 473 1.98 2.01 6.90
C ILE A 473 1.85 0.50 6.66
N GLY A 474 1.83 -0.31 7.72
CA GLY A 474 1.57 -1.74 7.66
C GLY A 474 0.24 -2.09 6.99
N PHE A 475 -0.78 -1.23 7.06
CA PHE A 475 -2.07 -1.48 6.40
C PHE A 475 -2.09 -1.15 4.90
N TYR A 476 -1.02 -0.56 4.35
CA TYR A 476 -0.99 -0.05 2.97
C TYR A 476 0.21 -0.58 2.20
N ALA A 477 0.17 -0.39 0.87
CA ALA A 477 1.24 -0.75 -0.03
C ALA A 477 2.29 0.39 -0.15
N PRO A 478 3.61 0.14 -0.13
CA PRO A 478 4.58 1.13 -0.57
C PRO A 478 4.48 1.37 -2.07
N PHE A 479 4.65 2.62 -2.49
CA PHE A 479 4.97 2.99 -3.86
C PHE A 479 6.33 3.68 -3.88
N PHE A 480 7.31 3.08 -4.55
CA PHE A 480 8.67 3.61 -4.62
C PHE A 480 8.77 4.65 -5.72
N VAL A 481 9.01 5.90 -5.32
CA VAL A 481 9.22 7.01 -6.26
C VAL A 481 10.70 7.09 -6.61
N ASP A 482 10.97 7.30 -7.89
CA ASP A 482 12.33 7.43 -8.42
C ASP A 482 13.00 8.73 -7.90
N GLU A 483 14.32 8.83 -8.10
CA GLU A 483 15.08 10.03 -7.73
C GLU A 483 14.76 11.21 -8.65
N ASP A 484 14.88 12.42 -8.11
CA ASP A 484 14.64 13.65 -8.86
C ASP A 484 15.53 13.76 -10.10
N ILE A 485 14.96 14.33 -11.16
CA ILE A 485 15.59 14.36 -12.48
C ILE A 485 16.20 15.75 -12.69
N GLU A 486 17.45 15.79 -13.16
CA GLU A 486 18.10 17.03 -13.59
C GLU A 486 18.41 16.99 -15.09
N ILE A 487 17.96 18.02 -15.81
CA ILE A 487 18.13 18.18 -17.24
C ILE A 487 18.90 19.48 -17.49
N VAL A 488 19.81 19.45 -18.46
CA VAL A 488 20.54 20.64 -18.90
C VAL A 488 19.86 21.19 -20.15
N TYR A 489 19.36 22.41 -20.07
CA TYR A 489 18.78 23.14 -21.18
C TYR A 489 19.86 23.49 -22.21
N SER A 490 19.49 23.37 -23.49
CA SER A 490 20.33 23.76 -24.63
C SER A 490 19.57 24.76 -25.49
N SER A 491 20.03 26.01 -25.51
CA SER A 491 19.47 27.05 -26.39
C SER A 491 19.67 26.75 -27.87
N ASP A 492 20.72 26.00 -28.20
CA ASP A 492 21.09 25.68 -29.59
C ASP A 492 20.21 24.58 -30.18
N ASN A 493 19.64 23.73 -29.32
CA ASN A 493 18.72 22.67 -29.70
C ASN A 493 17.70 22.45 -28.57
N PRO A 494 16.68 23.30 -28.46
CA PRO A 494 15.67 23.17 -27.40
C PRO A 494 14.96 21.83 -27.56
N GLN A 495 14.80 21.13 -26.43
CA GLN A 495 14.07 19.87 -26.34
C GLN A 495 12.90 20.06 -25.38
N SER A 496 11.82 19.35 -25.66
CA SER A 496 10.67 19.28 -24.80
C SER A 496 10.36 17.84 -24.42
N TYR A 497 9.89 17.64 -23.21
CA TYR A 497 9.67 16.33 -22.63
C TYR A 497 8.31 16.25 -21.97
N GLU A 498 7.63 15.14 -22.21
CA GLU A 498 6.51 14.71 -21.37
C GLU A 498 7.06 14.05 -20.11
N TYR A 499 6.40 14.27 -18.96
CA TYR A 499 6.85 13.68 -17.70
C TYR A 499 6.94 12.14 -17.75
N SER A 500 6.00 11.51 -18.44
CA SER A 500 5.99 10.05 -18.63
C SER A 500 7.23 9.52 -19.32
N SER A 501 7.97 10.35 -20.09
CA SER A 501 9.22 9.93 -20.72
C SER A 501 10.33 9.57 -19.73
N PHE A 502 10.22 10.02 -18.48
CA PHE A 502 11.19 9.71 -17.43
C PHE A 502 10.76 8.56 -16.52
N THR A 503 9.46 8.41 -16.28
CA THR A 503 8.95 7.48 -15.26
C THR A 503 8.42 6.17 -15.84
N ASP A 504 7.95 6.21 -17.09
CA ASP A 504 7.25 5.09 -17.72
C ASP A 504 8.19 4.29 -18.61
N ASN A 505 7.80 3.05 -18.85
CA ASN A 505 8.40 2.19 -19.88
C ASN A 505 7.28 1.43 -20.62
N PRO A 506 7.59 0.70 -21.71
CA PRO A 506 6.57 0.01 -22.51
C PRO A 506 5.69 -0.98 -21.72
N TYR A 507 6.14 -1.43 -20.55
CA TYR A 507 5.51 -2.47 -19.73
C TYR A 507 5.03 -1.96 -18.36
N PHE A 508 5.30 -0.70 -18.02
CA PHE A 508 4.86 -0.07 -16.77
C PHE A 508 4.58 1.41 -17.01
N LYS A 509 3.34 1.82 -16.79
CA LYS A 509 2.92 3.23 -16.82
C LYS A 509 2.56 3.68 -15.42
N THR A 510 3.21 4.72 -14.93
CA THR A 510 3.02 5.23 -13.57
C THR A 510 1.55 5.54 -13.27
N GLN A 511 0.91 6.26 -14.18
CA GLN A 511 -0.49 6.69 -14.04
C GLN A 511 -1.51 5.54 -14.08
N ASN A 512 -1.10 4.30 -14.36
CA ASN A 512 -2.01 3.17 -14.21
C ASN A 512 -2.29 2.87 -12.72
N TYR A 513 -1.32 3.15 -11.84
CA TYR A 513 -1.36 2.74 -10.43
C TYR A 513 -1.63 3.90 -9.47
N VAL A 514 -1.18 5.11 -9.82
CA VAL A 514 -1.24 6.30 -8.95
C VAL A 514 -1.73 7.51 -9.73
N ASP A 515 -2.23 8.52 -9.02
CA ASP A 515 -2.53 9.83 -9.58
C ASP A 515 -1.29 10.72 -9.51
N VAL A 516 -1.08 11.53 -10.56
CA VAL A 516 0.03 12.49 -10.64
C VAL A 516 -0.56 13.86 -10.98
N ALA A 517 -0.43 14.80 -10.03
CA ALA A 517 -0.79 16.20 -10.24
C ALA A 517 0.42 17.03 -10.67
N TYR A 518 0.20 18.02 -11.53
CA TYR A 518 1.22 18.87 -12.13
C TYR A 518 1.02 20.32 -11.68
N ASP A 519 2.11 21.05 -11.41
CA ASP A 519 2.07 22.49 -11.11
C ASP A 519 2.24 23.39 -12.34
N TYR A 520 2.18 22.80 -13.55
CA TYR A 520 2.39 23.46 -14.83
C TYR A 520 1.46 22.91 -15.92
N GLU A 521 1.39 23.60 -17.05
CA GLU A 521 0.68 23.16 -18.25
C GLU A 521 1.66 22.97 -19.42
N GLY A 522 1.42 21.96 -20.26
CA GLY A 522 2.24 21.67 -21.43
C GLY A 522 3.49 20.83 -21.13
N GLU A 523 4.48 20.90 -22.02
CA GLU A 523 5.70 20.07 -21.96
C GLU A 523 6.82 20.72 -21.13
N ILE A 524 7.64 19.89 -20.49
CA ILE A 524 8.86 20.31 -19.76
C ILE A 524 9.90 20.75 -20.79
N SER A 525 10.23 22.04 -20.83
CA SER A 525 11.08 22.60 -21.91
C SER A 525 11.98 23.75 -21.47
N ASN A 526 11.44 24.67 -20.65
CA ASN A 526 12.18 25.85 -20.20
C ASN A 526 12.90 25.61 -18.87
N PRO A 527 14.00 26.33 -18.58
CA PRO A 527 14.66 26.31 -17.27
C PRO A 527 13.70 26.67 -16.14
N ALA A 528 13.36 25.68 -15.31
CA ALA A 528 12.47 25.80 -14.16
C ALA A 528 12.55 24.52 -13.29
N LEU A 529 11.92 24.58 -12.12
CA LEU A 529 11.62 23.41 -11.30
C LEU A 529 10.16 23.01 -11.57
N TYR A 530 9.95 21.81 -12.10
CA TYR A 530 8.64 21.24 -12.39
C TYR A 530 8.28 20.23 -11.31
N THR A 531 7.12 20.38 -10.68
CA THR A 531 6.70 19.54 -9.55
C THR A 531 5.59 18.58 -9.98
N HIS A 532 5.77 17.31 -9.62
CA HIS A 532 4.82 16.24 -9.84
C HIS A 532 4.44 15.65 -8.49
N THR A 533 3.19 15.79 -8.07
CA THR A 533 2.73 15.27 -6.79
C THR A 533 2.02 13.94 -6.98
N TYR A 534 2.57 12.89 -6.37
CA TYR A 534 2.00 11.55 -6.38
C TYR A 534 0.95 11.41 -5.28
N SER A 535 -0.17 10.79 -5.62
CA SER A 535 -1.21 10.38 -4.66
C SER A 535 -1.83 9.03 -5.04
N SER A 536 -2.45 8.35 -4.08
CA SER A 536 -3.21 7.12 -4.37
C SER A 536 -4.45 7.43 -5.20
N LYS A 537 -4.82 6.49 -6.08
CA LYS A 537 -6.11 6.55 -6.78
C LYS A 537 -7.26 6.25 -5.84
N SER A 538 -8.42 6.84 -6.09
CA SER A 538 -9.63 6.57 -5.31
C SER A 538 -10.22 5.17 -5.52
N ASP A 539 -9.95 4.53 -6.65
CA ASP A 539 -10.50 3.24 -7.07
C ASP A 539 -9.45 2.12 -7.20
N GLY A 540 -8.23 2.36 -6.72
CA GLY A 540 -7.09 1.45 -6.82
C GLY A 540 -6.53 1.04 -5.45
N THR A 541 -5.35 0.42 -5.48
CA THR A 541 -4.59 0.14 -4.25
C THR A 541 -4.24 1.44 -3.54
N GLU A 542 -4.45 1.45 -2.23
CA GLU A 542 -3.98 2.55 -1.40
C GLU A 542 -2.48 2.41 -1.10
N PHE A 543 -1.73 3.44 -1.47
CA PHE A 543 -0.29 3.50 -1.30
C PHE A 543 0.15 4.54 -0.27
N TYR A 544 1.27 4.26 0.40
CA TYR A 544 2.15 5.30 0.93
C TYR A 544 3.36 5.42 0.02
N PHE A 545 3.93 6.61 -0.09
CA PHE A 545 5.03 6.87 -1.01
C PHE A 545 6.35 6.85 -0.28
N VAL A 546 7.32 6.18 -0.89
CA VAL A 546 8.69 6.05 -0.39
C VAL A 546 9.63 6.78 -1.34
N LYS A 547 10.34 7.79 -0.83
CA LYS A 547 11.36 8.53 -1.57
C LYS A 547 12.51 8.86 -0.62
N ASN A 548 13.76 8.53 -0.98
CA ASN A 548 14.95 8.77 -0.15
C ASN A 548 14.84 8.21 1.28
N SER A 549 14.14 7.08 1.46
CA SER A 549 13.79 6.47 2.76
C SER A 549 12.78 7.24 3.62
N GLU A 550 12.25 8.36 3.13
CA GLU A 550 11.14 9.07 3.74
C GLU A 550 9.81 8.49 3.26
N VAL A 551 8.83 8.47 4.17
CA VAL A 551 7.48 7.94 3.93
C VAL A 551 6.45 9.05 4.03
N SER A 552 5.49 9.08 3.11
CA SER A 552 4.46 10.12 3.07
C SER A 552 3.18 9.64 2.39
N GLU A 553 2.06 10.30 2.67
CA GLU A 553 0.77 10.04 1.98
C GLU A 553 0.77 10.57 0.56
N THR A 554 1.46 11.68 0.33
CA THR A 554 1.73 12.26 -0.99
C THR A 554 3.18 12.70 -1.02
N VAL A 555 3.83 12.57 -2.19
CA VAL A 555 5.24 12.95 -2.33
C VAL A 555 5.45 13.75 -3.61
N PRO A 556 6.23 14.85 -3.55
CA PRO A 556 6.68 15.54 -4.75
C PRO A 556 7.85 14.80 -5.41
N HIS A 557 7.83 14.76 -6.73
CA HIS A 557 8.94 14.38 -7.59
C HIS A 557 9.27 15.55 -8.52
N TYR A 558 10.54 15.91 -8.58
CA TYR A 558 11.00 17.12 -9.23
C TYR A 558 11.71 16.79 -10.54
N VAL A 559 11.39 17.57 -11.58
CA VAL A 559 12.22 17.67 -12.77
C VAL A 559 12.80 19.08 -12.80
N LYS A 560 14.12 19.17 -12.65
CA LYS A 560 14.85 20.44 -12.63
C LYS A 560 15.53 20.65 -13.98
N VAL A 561 15.09 21.65 -14.72
CA VAL A 561 15.73 22.06 -15.97
C VAL A 561 16.66 23.23 -15.66
N THR A 562 17.95 23.06 -15.89
CA THR A 562 19.00 24.04 -15.58
C THR A 562 19.62 24.62 -16.85
N ASP A 563 19.86 25.93 -16.86
CA ASP A 563 20.66 26.57 -17.91
C ASP A 563 22.07 26.88 -17.34
N PRO A 564 23.13 26.20 -17.82
CA PRO A 564 24.48 26.38 -17.30
C PRO A 564 25.10 27.73 -17.71
N THR A 565 24.47 28.47 -18.63
CA THR A 565 24.92 29.81 -19.05
C THR A 565 24.43 30.91 -18.10
N VAL A 566 23.46 30.60 -17.24
CA VAL A 566 22.93 31.52 -16.21
C VAL A 566 23.74 31.35 -14.92
N ILE A 567 24.69 32.25 -14.67
CA ILE A 567 25.38 32.33 -13.38
C ILE A 567 24.48 33.11 -12.40
N VAL A 568 23.84 32.39 -11.49
CA VAL A 568 23.13 33.00 -10.35
C VAL A 568 24.18 33.44 -9.31
N PRO A 569 24.28 34.72 -8.95
CA PRO A 569 25.13 35.13 -7.84
C PRO A 569 24.59 34.51 -6.54
N PRO A 570 25.45 34.16 -5.57
CA PRO A 570 24.99 33.54 -4.32
C PRO A 570 24.07 34.52 -3.59
N ALA A 571 22.82 34.14 -3.34
CA ALA A 571 21.86 34.92 -2.57
C ALA A 571 21.51 34.19 -1.27
N ASP A 572 21.53 34.95 -0.18
CA ASP A 572 21.12 34.53 1.16
C ASP A 572 19.80 33.74 1.14
N GLU A 573 19.79 32.66 1.93
CA GLU A 573 18.71 31.71 2.10
C GLU A 573 17.37 32.37 2.50
N THR A 574 16.54 32.79 1.55
CA THR A 574 15.07 32.87 1.76
C THR A 574 14.29 32.79 0.44
N ALA A 575 13.57 31.67 0.29
CA ALA A 575 12.31 31.46 -0.47
C ALA A 575 12.23 31.73 -1.98
N TYR A 576 11.86 30.69 -2.77
CA TYR A 576 11.02 30.86 -3.96
C TYR A 576 10.10 29.64 -4.16
N HIS A 577 8.81 29.83 -3.87
CA HIS A 577 7.70 28.98 -4.33
C HIS A 577 6.92 29.73 -5.40
N GLY A 578 6.59 29.05 -6.51
CA GLY A 578 5.45 29.35 -7.38
C GLY A 578 5.50 30.64 -8.19
N GLY A 579 5.91 30.53 -9.46
CA GLY A 579 5.71 31.59 -10.45
C GLY A 579 6.63 31.40 -11.65
N GLY A 580 6.10 30.84 -12.74
CA GLY A 580 6.85 30.63 -13.97
C GLY A 580 7.52 31.91 -14.48
N LEU A 581 8.77 31.79 -14.92
CA LEU A 581 9.48 32.80 -15.70
C LEU A 581 8.84 32.85 -17.10
N ASN A 582 7.79 33.65 -17.24
CA ASN A 582 7.22 33.95 -18.56
C ASN A 582 7.96 35.17 -19.15
N LEU A 583 8.95 34.92 -20.00
CA LEU A 583 9.78 35.95 -20.64
C LEU A 583 9.04 36.76 -21.74
N ASN A 584 7.74 36.51 -21.97
CA ASN A 584 6.99 37.14 -23.08
C ASN A 584 5.90 38.13 -22.65
N ASN A 585 5.68 38.41 -21.35
CA ASN A 585 4.68 39.40 -20.93
C ASN A 585 5.01 40.07 -19.58
N PRO A 586 5.56 41.29 -19.56
CA PRO A 586 6.19 41.89 -18.37
C PRO A 586 5.21 42.45 -17.31
N SER A 587 3.89 42.22 -17.42
CA SER A 587 2.90 42.86 -16.54
C SER A 587 2.25 41.96 -15.48
N LYS A 588 2.61 40.68 -15.38
CA LYS A 588 2.07 39.76 -14.35
C LYS A 588 3.10 38.82 -13.70
N SER A 589 4.38 39.17 -13.74
CA SER A 589 5.43 38.45 -13.02
C SER A 589 5.76 39.20 -11.74
N GLY A 590 5.35 38.66 -10.59
CA GLY A 590 5.69 39.18 -9.25
C GLY A 590 7.16 39.00 -8.87
N LEU A 591 8.09 39.17 -9.81
CA LEU A 591 9.52 38.99 -9.62
C LEU A 591 10.28 40.32 -9.49
N PHE A 592 9.63 41.48 -9.70
CA PHE A 592 10.28 42.78 -9.51
C PHE A 592 9.25 43.80 -8.99
N LEU A 593 9.40 44.23 -7.72
CA LEU A 593 8.84 45.51 -7.29
C LEU A 593 9.54 46.62 -8.07
N ASP A 594 8.73 47.40 -8.78
CA ASP A 594 9.02 48.62 -9.56
C ASP A 594 10.48 49.12 -9.49
N GLY A 595 11.18 49.05 -10.62
CA GLY A 595 12.47 49.70 -10.80
C GLY A 595 13.18 49.23 -12.06
N ASP A 596 13.55 50.18 -12.92
CA ASP A 596 14.26 49.98 -14.18
C ASP A 596 15.53 49.13 -14.00
N VAL A 597 15.56 47.96 -14.65
CA VAL A 597 16.72 47.05 -14.72
C VAL A 597 17.57 47.40 -15.94
N VAL A 598 18.91 47.46 -15.79
CA VAL A 598 19.85 47.68 -16.90
C VAL A 598 20.71 46.42 -17.10
N PHE A 599 20.80 45.97 -18.35
CA PHE A 599 21.64 44.84 -18.75
C PHE A 599 23.04 45.31 -19.14
N HIS A 600 24.06 44.64 -18.60
CA HIS A 600 25.45 44.86 -18.98
C HIS A 600 26.00 43.62 -19.68
N GLU A 601 26.70 43.85 -20.79
CA GLU A 601 27.55 42.87 -21.46
C GLU A 601 28.99 43.14 -21.03
N GLU A 602 29.65 42.14 -20.44
CA GLU A 602 31.07 42.22 -20.10
C GLU A 602 31.82 41.10 -20.81
N GLU A 603 32.87 41.47 -21.54
CA GLU A 603 33.81 40.51 -22.11
C GLU A 603 34.69 39.97 -20.98
N TYR A 604 34.64 38.65 -20.78
CA TYR A 604 35.32 38.01 -19.67
C TYR A 604 36.42 37.08 -20.16
N ASP A 605 37.67 37.50 -20.01
CA ASP A 605 38.85 36.70 -20.34
C ASP A 605 39.18 35.72 -19.20
N ARG A 606 38.36 34.67 -19.02
CA ARG A 606 38.81 33.44 -18.35
C ARG A 606 38.79 32.30 -19.35
N LYS A 607 40.00 31.83 -19.67
CA LYS A 607 40.25 30.62 -20.46
C LYS A 607 39.50 29.42 -19.86
N TYR A 608 38.48 28.94 -20.56
CA TYR A 608 37.87 27.64 -20.30
C TYR A 608 38.66 26.56 -21.02
N TYR A 609 38.83 25.40 -20.37
CA TYR A 609 39.46 24.23 -20.97
C TYR A 609 38.37 23.22 -21.34
N LYS A 610 38.29 22.87 -22.62
CA LYS A 610 37.35 21.87 -23.12
C LYS A 610 38.03 20.50 -23.12
N ALA A 611 37.56 19.61 -22.24
CA ALA A 611 37.96 18.22 -22.24
C ALA A 611 36.98 17.41 -23.09
N THR A 612 37.47 16.67 -24.08
CA THR A 612 36.62 15.78 -24.87
C THR A 612 37.06 14.35 -24.61
N LEU A 613 36.12 13.51 -24.17
CA LEU A 613 36.34 12.08 -24.00
C LEU A 613 35.85 11.39 -25.28
N SER A 614 36.74 10.64 -25.94
CA SER A 614 36.38 9.89 -27.15
C SER A 614 36.64 8.40 -26.95
N PHE A 615 35.68 7.58 -27.34
CA PHE A 615 35.79 6.12 -27.38
C PHE A 615 36.17 5.72 -28.80
N MET A 616 37.27 4.98 -28.97
CA MET A 616 37.64 4.46 -30.30
C MET A 616 36.81 3.22 -30.62
N ASP A 617 36.05 3.26 -31.72
CA ASP A 617 35.62 2.03 -32.39
C ASP A 617 36.84 1.36 -33.04
N ARG A 618 37.13 0.11 -32.66
CA ARG A 618 38.25 -0.63 -33.28
C ARG A 618 37.89 -1.03 -34.71
N LEU A 619 38.85 -0.79 -35.61
CA LEU A 619 38.98 -1.38 -36.94
C LEU A 619 38.66 -2.89 -36.94
N LYS A 620 37.81 -3.31 -37.90
CA LYS A 620 37.57 -4.72 -38.24
C LYS A 620 38.88 -5.38 -38.71
N ILE A 621 39.42 -6.31 -37.92
CA ILE A 621 40.31 -7.37 -38.40
C ILE A 621 39.86 -8.70 -37.78
N PRO A 622 39.74 -9.79 -38.56
CA PRO A 622 39.25 -11.06 -38.07
C PRO A 622 40.35 -11.89 -37.41
N ARG A 623 39.99 -12.53 -36.29
CA ARG A 623 40.75 -13.52 -35.47
C ARG A 623 41.71 -12.92 -34.44
N GLU A 624 41.22 -12.75 -33.22
CA GLU A 624 41.63 -13.54 -32.03
C GLU A 624 40.91 -13.00 -30.78
N ARG A 625 40.78 -13.86 -29.76
CA ARG A 625 40.01 -13.66 -28.52
C ARG A 625 40.45 -12.37 -27.78
N ILE A 626 39.52 -11.44 -27.57
CA ILE A 626 39.77 -10.17 -26.86
C ILE A 626 39.14 -10.21 -25.47
N SER A 627 39.96 -9.97 -24.44
CA SER A 627 39.52 -9.48 -23.14
C SER A 627 38.97 -8.05 -23.30
N ARG A 628 37.73 -7.80 -22.86
CA ARG A 628 37.07 -6.50 -22.98
C ARG A 628 37.72 -5.49 -22.02
N ARG A 629 38.68 -4.70 -22.50
CA ARG A 629 39.05 -3.41 -21.89
C ARG A 629 38.67 -2.28 -22.85
N LEU A 630 37.77 -1.41 -22.39
CA LEU A 630 37.43 -0.15 -23.02
C LEU A 630 38.67 0.75 -22.95
N ILE A 631 39.13 1.29 -24.08
CA ILE A 631 40.21 2.29 -24.11
C ILE A 631 39.55 3.63 -24.41
N ALA A 632 39.48 4.50 -23.40
CA ALA A 632 39.08 5.88 -23.57
C ALA A 632 40.33 6.75 -23.65
N SER A 633 40.37 7.69 -24.61
CA SER A 633 41.39 8.74 -24.65
C SER A 633 40.76 10.06 -24.25
N LEU A 634 41.34 10.73 -23.26
CA LEU A 634 40.97 12.08 -22.86
C LEU A 634 41.85 13.08 -23.63
N ASN A 635 41.24 13.90 -24.48
CA ASN A 635 41.96 14.94 -25.21
C ASN A 635 41.60 16.31 -24.63
N LEU A 636 42.61 17.02 -24.12
CA LEU A 636 42.49 18.37 -23.59
C LEU A 636 42.95 19.33 -24.69
N LYS A 637 42.00 20.03 -25.34
CA LYS A 637 42.36 21.11 -26.26
C LYS A 637 42.47 22.43 -25.50
N THR A 638 43.57 23.14 -25.73
CA THR A 638 43.85 24.47 -25.20
C THR A 638 43.67 25.51 -26.31
N GLU A 639 42.44 25.85 -26.65
CA GLU A 639 42.17 27.04 -27.48
C GLU A 639 41.12 27.90 -26.77
N PRO A 640 41.35 29.21 -26.61
CA PRO A 640 40.37 30.12 -26.01
C PRO A 640 39.19 30.35 -26.96
N GLU A 641 37.97 30.18 -26.48
CA GLU A 641 36.74 30.69 -27.11
C GLU A 641 36.35 32.01 -26.42
N ASP A 642 36.20 33.09 -27.19
CA ASP A 642 35.63 34.34 -26.68
C ASP A 642 34.14 34.13 -26.38
N ARG A 643 33.73 34.40 -25.13
CA ARG A 643 32.30 34.40 -24.74
C ARG A 643 31.97 35.65 -23.94
N THR A 644 30.94 36.36 -24.38
CA THR A 644 30.34 37.48 -23.66
C THR A 644 29.37 36.98 -22.60
N LYS A 645 29.43 37.55 -21.38
CA LYS A 645 28.43 37.30 -20.33
C LYS A 645 27.46 38.46 -20.24
N LYS A 646 26.18 38.14 -20.09
CA LYS A 646 25.12 39.11 -19.75
C LYS A 646 24.77 38.99 -18.28
N TYR A 647 24.75 40.11 -17.58
CA TYR A 647 24.19 40.18 -16.24
C TYR A 647 23.31 41.42 -16.08
N ALA A 648 22.28 41.28 -15.25
CA ALA A 648 21.31 42.33 -14.96
C ALA A 648 21.67 43.02 -13.64
N SER A 649 21.65 44.35 -13.61
CA SER A 649 21.85 45.13 -12.37
C SER A 649 20.79 46.23 -12.23
N ARG A 650 20.50 46.64 -10.99
CA ARG A 650 19.57 47.73 -10.71
C ARG A 650 20.28 49.06 -10.94
N LYS A 651 19.62 50.01 -11.62
CA LYS A 651 20.14 51.37 -11.83
C LYS A 651 20.22 52.07 -10.47
N ALA A 652 21.42 52.22 -9.90
CA ALA A 652 21.58 53.00 -8.67
C ALA A 652 21.31 54.48 -8.98
N GLU A 653 20.34 55.08 -8.28
CA GLU A 653 20.12 56.53 -8.30
C GLU A 653 21.38 57.22 -7.75
N LYS A 654 22.18 57.80 -8.65
CA LYS A 654 23.12 58.86 -8.28
C LYS A 654 22.30 60.13 -8.03
N GLU A 655 21.94 60.38 -6.79
CA GLU A 655 21.64 61.73 -6.31
C GLU A 655 21.91 61.82 -4.81
N ASN A 656 23.16 62.18 -4.47
CA ASN A 656 23.52 63.19 -3.47
C ASN A 656 25.03 63.19 -3.19
N ALA A 657 25.76 64.07 -3.89
CA ALA A 657 26.86 64.86 -3.32
C ALA A 657 27.35 65.89 -4.36
N ALA A 658 26.95 67.15 -4.12
CA ALA A 658 27.37 68.42 -4.73
C ALA A 658 26.84 68.78 -6.13
#